data_AF-A0AAU7DH19-F1
#
_entry.id   AF-A0AAU7DH19-F1
#
_cell.length_a   1.000
_cell.length_b   1.000
_cell.length_c   1.000
_cell.angle_alpha   90.00
_cell.angle_beta   90.00
_cell.angle_gamma   90.00
#
_symmetry.space_group_name_H-M   'P 1'
#
loop_
_entity.id
_entity.type
_entity.pdbx_description
1 polymer ?
#
loop_
_entity_poly.entity_id
_entity_poly.type
_entity_poly.pdbx_seq_one_letter_code
_entity_poly.pdbx_strand_id
1 'polypeptide(L)'
;MGDGFSTLKLRQIGPFRGGRVDAVTGVPGEPLVYYFGGTGGGVFKTTNGGHTWEPITDGQINFGSIGSIAVASSDHNVIYVGTGESAIRGNASHGDGVYKSVDAGKTWTHAGLEDTQQIGQIRIDPTNPDLVYVAALGHMAGPNPERGIFRSKDGGKNWQKVFFKSDKAGAVDLAMDPTNPRVLYAALWQVVRKPWTFESGGPDGGIWKSTDGGETWKDLTHNQGMPKGVLGRIGITVSPANPDRVWALIEAQEGGIFRSDDAGATWTKMNGDNSIKQRAWYYSQVFADPKNENTVYAVNTSFFRSTDGGKTFASIRNQHGDNHDLWIAPEDPSRFIESSDGGAQISFDGGKSWSTEDNQPTGQFYRVALDNDFPYHIYGAQQDNTTVGILSRSNDGAITERDWHDVGGGESGWIAPDPADSNFVYAGSYDGLLTRFDTKTGSLRDVNAWPDNPMGSGVEVMKYRFQWSFPLLFSPNNPKRLYAGSNVLLATTDEGQHWTEMSPDLTRNDKSKQGPSGGPITKDNTAVEYYDTIFTVDESAVKPGVIWAGSDDGLIHVTTDDGKNWQNVTPKDAPEWIRINCIAASPFDAGTAYVAATMYLSDDFHPFLWKTTDFGKTWKKIVNGIPENDFTRAIRPDPNQRGLLFAGTESHLYISYDDGDKWLPFQLNLPAVPVTDIAFQKRDDEMVIATQGRGFYVLDDMPLVRSFDPSKFQHNEPLKLFPVKPAIRIAGGGFGGRRRNPLAGENPADGATIFYYLKEKPKGELKLRFLTASGKLVREISSKPPTHADEAEDPEEERPRDNNLAPAKEGLNRYVWDLRYEKSTGFPGLLMWDGRLDGPRAIPGEYRVELVVDGKTEMEKFSIVKDPRTPTTPGQFEEQLAFGLKVRDRVTDANSSVVRVRAMKDQLKPYLKASDSEVSGSAKKLTDQLTAIEENIYQTKLKAGEDALNFPIKLNNKIASVGGGVDMTDIAPTSQSKDVFDQLSAKLQTEIDHLHDVETKEIPEFNKLVRDRNIPAINPEPKPGQDKE
;
A
#
# COMPACT_ATOMS: atom_id res chain seq x y z
N MET A 1 16.01 13.62 12.72
CA MET A 1 15.27 14.46 11.76
C MET A 1 13.79 14.34 12.09
N GLY A 2 13.32 14.98 13.16
CA GLY A 2 11.99 14.72 13.72
C GLY A 2 10.80 15.35 12.98
N ASP A 3 11.04 16.20 11.98
CA ASP A 3 9.99 16.97 11.29
C ASP A 3 10.14 17.06 9.76
N GLY A 4 11.34 16.78 9.22
CA GLY A 4 11.75 17.16 7.86
C GLY A 4 10.92 16.56 6.73
N PHE A 5 10.33 15.38 6.90
CA PHE A 5 9.58 14.68 5.86
C PHE A 5 8.09 14.50 6.17
N SER A 6 7.55 15.19 7.17
CA SER A 6 6.17 14.98 7.66
C SER A 6 5.06 15.15 6.60
N THR A 7 5.33 15.86 5.50
CA THR A 7 4.39 16.02 4.37
C THR A 7 4.68 15.12 3.17
N LEU A 8 5.79 14.39 3.18
CA LEU A 8 6.14 13.42 2.14
C LEU A 8 5.35 12.12 2.38
N LYS A 9 4.79 11.54 1.32
CA LYS A 9 4.00 10.33 1.41
C LYS A 9 4.38 9.33 0.32
N LEU A 10 4.37 8.07 0.72
CA LEU A 10 4.36 6.91 -0.15
C LEU A 10 2.92 6.64 -0.60
N ARG A 11 2.70 6.49 -1.90
CA ARG A 11 1.43 6.04 -2.46
C ARG A 11 1.35 4.53 -2.40
N GLN A 12 0.28 4.00 -1.82
CA GLN A 12 -0.01 2.57 -1.91
C GLN A 12 -0.58 2.27 -3.31
N ILE A 13 0.09 1.42 -4.08
CA ILE A 13 -0.28 1.06 -5.45
C ILE A 13 -1.21 -0.15 -5.47
N GLY A 14 -1.01 -1.09 -4.53
CA GLY A 14 -1.70 -2.38 -4.52
C GLY A 14 -0.81 -3.51 -5.06
N PRO A 15 -1.38 -4.55 -5.69
CA PRO A 15 -2.80 -4.71 -5.97
C PRO A 15 -3.63 -4.81 -4.69
N PHE A 16 -4.92 -4.49 -4.77
CA PHE A 16 -5.88 -4.65 -3.67
C PHE A 16 -6.40 -6.09 -3.63
N ARG A 17 -5.47 -7.04 -3.63
CA ARG A 17 -5.72 -8.48 -3.60
C ARG A 17 -5.11 -9.07 -2.35
N GLY A 18 -5.89 -9.85 -1.61
CA GLY A 18 -5.48 -10.42 -0.34
C GLY A 18 -4.24 -11.31 -0.46
N GLY A 19 -3.43 -11.29 0.60
CA GLY A 19 -2.38 -12.26 0.88
C GLY A 19 -2.66 -12.99 2.19
N ARG A 20 -1.70 -13.78 2.68
CA ARG A 20 -1.93 -14.72 3.79
C ARG A 20 -2.42 -14.07 5.07
N VAL A 21 -3.51 -14.63 5.61
CA VAL A 21 -4.14 -14.28 6.88
C VAL A 21 -4.19 -15.50 7.80
N ASP A 22 -3.63 -15.35 8.99
CA ASP A 22 -3.49 -16.43 9.99
C ASP A 22 -4.47 -16.31 11.16
N ALA A 23 -5.14 -15.17 11.29
CA ALA A 23 -6.02 -14.89 12.42
C ALA A 23 -7.28 -14.14 12.01
N VAL A 24 -8.45 -14.64 12.40
CA VAL A 24 -9.73 -13.99 12.16
C VAL A 24 -10.64 -14.05 13.39
N THR A 25 -11.47 -13.02 13.55
CA THR A 25 -12.51 -13.06 14.57
C THR A 25 -13.69 -12.17 14.18
N GLY A 26 -14.90 -12.60 14.55
CA GLY A 26 -16.10 -11.78 14.50
C GLY A 26 -16.49 -11.29 15.89
N VAL A 27 -17.46 -10.39 15.93
CA VAL A 27 -17.99 -9.87 17.19
C VAL A 27 -19.38 -10.48 17.46
N PRO A 28 -19.57 -11.22 18.57
CA PRO A 28 -20.88 -11.79 18.92
C PRO A 28 -21.96 -10.71 18.98
N GLY A 29 -23.09 -10.91 18.29
CA GLY A 29 -24.19 -9.95 18.29
C GLY A 29 -24.00 -8.72 17.41
N GLU A 30 -22.85 -8.55 16.75
CA GLU A 30 -22.60 -7.50 15.77
C GLU A 30 -22.39 -8.12 14.38
N PRO A 31 -23.48 -8.31 13.59
CA PRO A 31 -23.44 -9.18 12.42
C PRO A 31 -22.53 -8.71 11.28
N LEU A 32 -22.09 -7.44 11.29
CA LEU A 32 -21.30 -6.85 10.21
C LEU A 32 -19.86 -6.50 10.62
N VAL A 33 -19.49 -6.78 11.88
CA VAL A 33 -18.18 -6.40 12.42
C VAL A 33 -17.27 -7.62 12.54
N TYR A 34 -16.12 -7.53 11.86
CA TYR A 34 -15.09 -8.57 11.83
C TYR A 34 -13.70 -7.96 11.78
N TYR A 35 -12.72 -8.77 12.17
CA TYR A 35 -11.31 -8.44 12.17
C TYR A 35 -10.51 -9.57 11.53
N PHE A 36 -9.42 -9.21 10.86
CA PHE A 36 -8.41 -10.17 10.43
C PHE A 36 -7.00 -9.64 10.70
N GLY A 37 -6.05 -10.56 10.85
CA GLY A 37 -4.63 -10.30 11.03
C GLY A 37 -3.83 -10.89 9.87
N GLY A 38 -3.16 -10.02 9.11
CA GLY A 38 -2.32 -10.43 7.98
C GLY A 38 -0.90 -10.81 8.39
N THR A 39 -0.24 -11.63 7.59
CA THR A 39 1.18 -11.98 7.77
C THR A 39 2.07 -10.87 7.17
N GLY A 40 2.57 -10.00 8.05
CA GLY A 40 3.21 -8.72 7.72
C GLY A 40 2.23 -7.57 7.47
N GLY A 41 0.91 -7.83 7.48
CA GLY A 41 -0.11 -6.86 7.06
C GLY A 41 -0.73 -6.00 8.18
N GLY A 42 -0.54 -6.37 9.44
CA GLY A 42 -1.21 -5.77 10.58
C GLY A 42 -2.65 -6.25 10.74
N VAL A 43 -3.44 -5.52 11.54
CA VAL A 43 -4.85 -5.84 11.79
C VAL A 43 -5.76 -4.96 10.94
N PHE A 44 -6.78 -5.57 10.38
CA PHE A 44 -7.84 -4.89 9.63
C PHE A 44 -9.19 -5.09 10.29
N LYS A 45 -10.07 -4.11 10.10
CA LYS A 45 -11.46 -4.13 10.57
C LYS A 45 -12.41 -3.88 9.41
N THR A 46 -13.54 -4.58 9.42
CA THR A 46 -14.71 -4.24 8.62
C THR A 46 -15.91 -3.98 9.54
N THR A 47 -16.78 -3.07 9.12
CA THR A 47 -18.08 -2.81 9.78
C THR A 47 -19.26 -2.97 8.83
N ASN A 48 -19.01 -3.53 7.63
CA ASN A 48 -20.00 -3.74 6.59
C ASN A 48 -19.94 -5.15 6.01
N GLY A 49 -19.49 -6.14 6.80
CA GLY A 49 -19.50 -7.55 6.39
C GLY A 49 -18.48 -7.90 5.30
N GLY A 50 -17.33 -7.23 5.26
CA GLY A 50 -16.24 -7.56 4.35
C GLY A 50 -16.27 -6.85 3.00
N HIS A 51 -17.15 -5.86 2.80
CA HIS A 51 -17.13 -5.04 1.58
C HIS A 51 -15.91 -4.12 1.53
N THR A 52 -15.53 -3.54 2.67
CA THR A 52 -14.31 -2.73 2.82
C THR A 52 -13.60 -3.07 4.12
N TRP A 53 -12.27 -3.00 4.10
CA TRP A 53 -11.39 -3.26 5.23
C TRP A 53 -10.49 -2.06 5.53
N GLU A 54 -10.43 -1.65 6.79
CA GLU A 54 -9.59 -0.54 7.26
C GLU A 54 -8.43 -1.08 8.09
N PRO A 55 -7.16 -0.71 7.80
CA PRO A 55 -6.05 -1.05 8.68
C PRO A 55 -6.16 -0.24 9.98
N ILE A 56 -6.05 -0.91 11.13
CA ILE A 56 -6.26 -0.28 12.46
C ILE A 56 -5.00 -0.28 13.33
N THR A 57 -3.88 -0.80 12.84
CA THR A 57 -2.60 -0.87 13.57
C THR A 57 -1.47 -0.05 12.92
N ASP A 58 -1.69 0.54 11.75
CA ASP A 58 -0.68 1.31 11.02
C ASP A 58 -0.11 2.44 11.92
N GLY A 59 1.20 2.41 12.16
CA GLY A 59 1.92 3.37 13.01
C GLY A 59 1.74 3.19 14.52
N GLN A 60 1.11 2.11 14.98
CA GLN A 60 0.84 1.86 16.41
C GLN A 60 1.48 0.58 16.98
N ILE A 61 1.97 -0.31 16.12
CA ILE A 61 2.68 -1.54 16.48
C ILE A 61 4.03 -1.61 15.77
N ASN A 62 4.98 -2.38 16.31
CA ASN A 62 6.33 -2.48 15.77
C ASN A 62 6.52 -3.57 14.71
N PHE A 63 5.64 -4.58 14.68
CA PHE A 63 5.69 -5.69 13.72
C PHE A 63 4.30 -5.97 13.15
N GLY A 64 4.21 -6.14 11.83
CA GLY A 64 2.94 -6.33 11.14
C GLY A 64 2.42 -7.77 11.10
N SER A 65 3.20 -8.78 11.48
CA SER A 65 2.73 -10.17 11.43
C SER A 65 1.85 -10.50 12.62
N ILE A 66 0.65 -11.05 12.37
CA ILE A 66 -0.38 -11.32 13.39
C ILE A 66 -0.72 -12.81 13.39
N GLY A 67 -0.48 -13.49 14.50
CA GLY A 67 -0.80 -14.92 14.67
C GLY A 67 -2.08 -15.20 15.45
N SER A 68 -2.63 -14.22 16.17
CA SER A 68 -3.91 -14.40 16.88
C SER A 68 -4.62 -13.09 17.16
N ILE A 69 -5.95 -13.09 17.09
CA ILE A 69 -6.82 -11.96 17.47
C ILE A 69 -7.96 -12.50 18.34
N ALA A 70 -8.22 -11.85 19.47
CA ALA A 70 -9.35 -12.15 20.33
C ALA A 70 -10.08 -10.88 20.77
N VAL A 71 -11.41 -10.86 20.59
CA VAL A 71 -12.31 -9.84 21.12
C VAL A 71 -12.99 -10.37 22.37
N ALA A 72 -13.02 -9.58 23.45
CA ALA A 72 -13.65 -10.02 24.69
C ALA A 72 -15.18 -10.03 24.55
N SER A 73 -15.83 -11.17 24.83
CA SER A 73 -17.30 -11.28 24.76
C SER A 73 -18.04 -10.45 25.82
N SER A 74 -17.35 -10.05 26.88
CA SER A 74 -17.89 -9.22 27.96
C SER A 74 -17.79 -7.71 27.69
N ASP A 75 -16.89 -7.30 26.80
CA ASP A 75 -16.71 -5.90 26.36
C ASP A 75 -16.03 -5.87 24.98
N HIS A 76 -16.81 -5.61 23.93
CA HIS A 76 -16.33 -5.61 22.55
C HIS A 76 -15.30 -4.50 22.24
N ASN A 77 -15.07 -3.55 23.17
CA ASN A 77 -13.99 -2.58 23.02
C ASN A 77 -12.62 -3.18 23.32
N VAL A 78 -12.57 -4.28 24.09
CA VAL A 78 -11.32 -4.93 24.50
C VAL A 78 -10.91 -5.97 23.47
N ILE A 79 -9.78 -5.72 22.84
CA ILE A 79 -9.17 -6.59 21.82
C ILE A 79 -7.74 -6.89 22.22
N TYR A 80 -7.33 -8.15 22.13
CA TYR A 80 -5.94 -8.56 22.22
C TYR A 80 -5.46 -9.13 20.90
N VAL A 81 -4.23 -8.80 20.54
CA VAL A 81 -3.58 -9.24 19.32
C VAL A 81 -2.22 -9.81 19.68
N GLY A 82 -1.94 -11.04 19.24
CA GLY A 82 -0.64 -11.67 19.33
C GLY A 82 0.10 -11.48 18.02
N THR A 83 1.26 -10.83 18.09
CA THR A 83 2.14 -10.67 16.93
C THR A 83 2.94 -11.96 16.67
N GLY A 84 3.42 -12.10 15.44
CA GLY A 84 4.14 -13.27 14.93
C GLY A 84 3.23 -14.42 14.52
N GLU A 85 3.42 -14.94 13.32
CA GLU A 85 2.62 -16.01 12.73
C GLU A 85 3.01 -17.41 13.24
N SER A 86 2.00 -18.23 13.54
CA SER A 86 2.22 -19.61 14.01
C SER A 86 2.29 -20.63 12.87
N ALA A 87 1.82 -20.28 11.67
CA ALA A 87 2.04 -21.03 10.44
C ALA A 87 3.44 -20.75 9.87
N ILE A 88 4.47 -21.14 10.62
CA ILE A 88 5.87 -20.72 10.46
C ILE A 88 6.56 -21.17 9.15
N ARG A 89 6.17 -20.65 7.99
CA ARG A 89 6.82 -20.90 6.68
C ARG A 89 8.26 -20.37 6.61
N GLY A 90 9.04 -20.72 5.57
CA GLY A 90 10.46 -20.34 5.45
C GLY A 90 10.76 -18.85 5.29
N ASN A 91 9.73 -18.02 5.19
CA ASN A 91 9.76 -16.56 5.18
C ASN A 91 8.92 -15.94 6.30
N ALA A 92 8.57 -16.72 7.32
CA ALA A 92 7.73 -16.26 8.42
C ALA A 92 8.36 -15.10 9.17
N SER A 93 7.53 -14.11 9.47
CA SER A 93 7.89 -12.91 10.22
C SER A 93 7.65 -13.14 11.71
N HIS A 94 8.54 -12.61 12.55
CA HIS A 94 8.38 -12.70 14.01
C HIS A 94 7.57 -11.52 14.55
N GLY A 95 6.95 -11.73 15.71
CA GLY A 95 6.34 -10.66 16.50
C GLY A 95 7.25 -10.11 17.59
N ASP A 96 6.70 -9.16 18.34
CA ASP A 96 7.25 -8.62 19.59
C ASP A 96 6.25 -8.73 20.75
N GLY A 97 5.38 -9.75 20.76
CA GLY A 97 4.46 -10.04 21.87
C GLY A 97 3.02 -9.62 21.64
N VAL A 98 2.35 -9.21 22.72
CA VAL A 98 0.90 -8.96 22.73
C VAL A 98 0.60 -7.47 22.74
N TYR A 99 -0.40 -7.04 21.98
CA TYR A 99 -0.97 -5.69 22.04
C TYR A 99 -2.43 -5.75 22.51
N LYS A 100 -2.85 -4.71 23.23
CA LYS A 100 -4.23 -4.52 23.71
C LYS A 100 -4.81 -3.22 23.18
N SER A 101 -6.07 -3.27 22.78
CA SER A 101 -6.93 -2.11 22.59
C SER A 101 -8.09 -2.15 23.59
N VAL A 102 -8.57 -0.97 23.99
CA VAL A 102 -9.75 -0.78 24.86
C VAL A 102 -10.79 0.15 24.24
N ASP A 103 -10.66 0.42 22.94
CA ASP A 103 -11.53 1.31 22.16
C ASP A 103 -11.86 0.73 20.77
N ALA A 104 -11.96 -0.59 20.72
CA ALA A 104 -12.30 -1.38 19.53
C ALA A 104 -11.30 -1.23 18.36
N GLY A 105 -10.02 -1.01 18.71
CA GLY A 105 -8.88 -0.97 17.80
C GLY A 105 -8.48 0.43 17.32
N LYS A 106 -8.98 1.51 17.92
CA LYS A 106 -8.56 2.88 17.53
C LYS A 106 -7.18 3.19 18.08
N THR A 107 -6.90 2.76 19.30
CA THR A 107 -5.58 2.86 19.94
C THR A 107 -5.09 1.52 20.44
N TRP A 108 -3.78 1.30 20.35
CA TRP A 108 -3.10 0.09 20.80
C TRP A 108 -2.03 0.39 21.84
N THR A 109 -1.85 -0.53 22.79
CA THR A 109 -0.79 -0.48 23.79
C THR A 109 -0.11 -1.84 23.86
N HIS A 110 1.22 -1.85 23.86
CA HIS A 110 1.99 -3.07 24.08
C HIS A 110 1.70 -3.63 25.48
N ALA A 111 1.42 -4.94 25.54
CA ALA A 111 0.90 -5.66 26.69
C ALA A 111 1.80 -6.85 27.05
N GLY A 112 3.13 -6.73 26.86
CA GLY A 112 4.15 -7.68 27.30
C GLY A 112 4.39 -8.86 26.35
N LEU A 113 5.24 -9.81 26.81
CA LEU A 113 5.66 -11.01 26.08
C LEU A 113 6.56 -10.73 24.86
N GLU A 114 7.43 -9.74 25.00
CA GLU A 114 8.29 -9.16 23.96
C GLU A 114 9.12 -10.20 23.18
N ASP A 115 9.63 -11.21 23.87
CA ASP A 115 10.54 -12.23 23.32
C ASP A 115 9.82 -13.54 22.95
N THR A 116 8.48 -13.57 22.93
CA THR A 116 7.74 -14.80 22.55
C THR A 116 7.78 -15.08 21.04
N GLN A 117 8.03 -14.06 20.22
CA GLN A 117 7.98 -14.10 18.75
C GLN A 117 6.66 -14.63 18.19
N GLN A 118 6.46 -15.94 18.11
CA GLN A 118 5.29 -16.56 17.48
C GLN A 118 4.20 -16.89 18.49
N ILE A 119 3.03 -16.24 18.35
CA ILE A 119 1.85 -16.45 19.19
C ILE A 119 0.78 -17.18 18.38
N GLY A 120 0.42 -18.39 18.81
CA GLY A 120 -0.54 -19.24 18.08
C GLY A 120 -2.00 -19.05 18.49
N GLN A 121 -2.27 -18.65 19.74
CA GLN A 121 -3.65 -18.52 20.21
C GLN A 121 -3.79 -17.58 21.41
N ILE A 122 -4.86 -16.78 21.42
CA ILE A 122 -5.28 -15.99 22.58
C ILE A 122 -6.70 -16.41 23.00
N ARG A 123 -6.91 -16.59 24.31
CA ARG A 123 -8.23 -16.85 24.90
C ARG A 123 -8.50 -15.86 26.02
N ILE A 124 -9.65 -15.22 25.97
CA ILE A 124 -10.12 -14.26 26.98
C ILE A 124 -11.25 -14.93 27.75
N ASP A 125 -11.26 -14.78 29.08
CA ASP A 125 -12.38 -15.26 29.88
C ASP A 125 -13.70 -14.59 29.45
N PRO A 126 -14.79 -15.35 29.25
CA PRO A 126 -16.04 -14.82 28.71
C PRO A 126 -16.70 -13.78 29.62
N THR A 127 -16.33 -13.72 30.90
CA THR A 127 -16.92 -12.82 31.90
C THR A 127 -15.95 -11.77 32.44
N ASN A 128 -14.66 -11.87 32.13
CA ASN A 128 -13.63 -10.94 32.62
C ASN A 128 -12.57 -10.65 31.53
N PRO A 129 -12.59 -9.45 30.92
CA PRO A 129 -11.66 -9.10 29.83
C PRO A 129 -10.19 -8.92 30.29
N ASP A 130 -9.92 -8.89 31.60
CA ASP A 130 -8.56 -8.82 32.14
C ASP A 130 -7.95 -10.20 32.45
N LEU A 131 -8.75 -11.27 32.43
CA LEU A 131 -8.26 -12.65 32.51
C LEU A 131 -8.04 -13.17 31.10
N VAL A 132 -6.78 -13.25 30.68
CA VAL A 132 -6.38 -13.62 29.32
C VAL A 132 -5.26 -14.65 29.35
N TYR A 133 -5.30 -15.57 28.39
CA TYR A 133 -4.34 -16.64 28.18
C TYR A 133 -3.71 -16.52 26.79
N VAL A 134 -2.41 -16.81 26.70
CA VAL A 134 -1.63 -16.80 25.46
C VAL A 134 -0.93 -18.14 25.30
N ALA A 135 -1.11 -18.76 24.13
CA ALA A 135 -0.32 -19.88 23.67
C ALA A 135 0.85 -19.35 22.84
N ALA A 136 2.05 -19.41 23.42
CA ALA A 136 3.28 -18.99 22.76
C ALA A 136 4.02 -20.21 22.20
N LEU A 137 4.20 -20.22 20.88
CA LEU A 137 5.04 -21.20 20.21
C LEU A 137 6.51 -20.90 20.53
N GLY A 138 6.89 -19.63 20.66
CA GLY A 138 8.28 -19.20 20.88
C GLY A 138 9.06 -19.04 19.57
N HIS A 139 10.38 -18.94 19.67
CA HIS A 139 11.25 -18.79 18.50
C HIS A 139 11.18 -20.02 17.60
N MET A 140 11.05 -19.83 16.28
CA MET A 140 10.98 -20.96 15.34
C MET A 140 12.35 -21.56 14.98
N ALA A 141 13.43 -20.80 15.16
CA ALA A 141 14.77 -21.18 14.70
C ALA A 141 15.58 -22.02 15.71
N GLY A 142 15.14 -22.11 16.96
CA GLY A 142 15.86 -22.86 17.98
C GLY A 142 15.17 -22.96 19.35
N PRO A 143 15.80 -23.69 20.29
CA PRO A 143 15.31 -23.79 21.65
C PRO A 143 15.32 -22.44 22.37
N ASN A 144 14.26 -22.12 23.11
CA ASN A 144 14.13 -20.85 23.83
C ASN A 144 13.21 -21.03 25.06
N PRO A 145 13.35 -20.18 26.09
CA PRO A 145 12.52 -20.28 27.29
C PRO A 145 11.11 -19.73 27.10
N GLU A 146 10.81 -18.95 26.05
CA GLU A 146 9.54 -18.23 25.86
C GLU A 146 8.41 -19.04 25.22
N ARG A 147 8.46 -20.34 25.45
CA ARG A 147 7.45 -21.31 25.02
C ARG A 147 6.42 -21.57 26.12
N GLY A 148 5.20 -21.93 25.73
CA GLY A 148 4.17 -22.48 26.63
C GLY A 148 2.92 -21.62 26.78
N ILE A 149 2.21 -21.79 27.90
CA ILE A 149 0.97 -21.05 28.19
C ILE A 149 1.26 -19.96 29.21
N PHE A 150 0.91 -18.73 28.85
CA PHE A 150 0.97 -17.57 29.73
C PHE A 150 -0.45 -17.13 30.12
N ARG A 151 -0.60 -16.61 31.32
CA ARG A 151 -1.86 -16.06 31.83
C ARG A 151 -1.63 -14.71 32.47
N SER A 152 -2.47 -13.74 32.13
CA SER A 152 -2.62 -12.48 32.85
C SER A 152 -3.96 -12.43 33.57
N LYS A 153 -3.99 -11.76 34.72
CA LYS A 153 -5.21 -11.48 35.51
C LYS A 153 -5.51 -9.98 35.63
N ASP A 154 -4.71 -9.15 34.96
CA ASP A 154 -4.75 -7.69 35.02
C ASP A 154 -4.67 -7.05 33.63
N GLY A 155 -5.10 -7.82 32.63
CA GLY A 155 -5.26 -7.36 31.27
C GLY A 155 -3.96 -7.10 30.52
N GLY A 156 -2.95 -7.95 30.76
CA GLY A 156 -1.66 -7.93 30.07
C GLY A 156 -0.58 -7.08 30.73
N LYS A 157 -0.81 -6.55 31.96
CA LYS A 157 0.23 -5.80 32.68
C LYS A 157 1.28 -6.73 33.29
N ASN A 158 0.85 -7.88 33.77
CA ASN A 158 1.71 -8.94 34.27
C ASN A 158 1.29 -10.30 33.69
N TRP A 159 2.29 -11.13 33.39
CA TRP A 159 2.11 -12.47 32.86
C TRP A 159 2.74 -13.52 33.75
N GLN A 160 2.01 -14.62 33.97
CA GLN A 160 2.51 -15.82 34.62
C GLN A 160 2.60 -16.94 33.58
N LYS A 161 3.78 -17.56 33.45
CA LYS A 161 3.96 -18.80 32.71
C LYS A 161 3.32 -19.94 33.51
N VAL A 162 2.12 -20.34 33.12
CA VAL A 162 1.29 -21.32 33.83
C VAL A 162 1.48 -22.75 33.30
N PHE A 163 2.06 -22.89 32.12
CA PHE A 163 2.47 -24.19 31.60
C PHE A 163 3.74 -24.08 30.76
N PHE A 164 4.70 -24.97 31.01
CA PHE A 164 5.95 -25.09 30.27
C PHE A 164 6.39 -26.55 30.26
N LYS A 165 6.67 -27.10 29.09
CA LYS A 165 7.12 -28.49 28.93
C LYS A 165 8.63 -28.58 28.73
N SER A 166 9.16 -27.84 27.75
CA SER A 166 10.59 -27.73 27.46
C SER A 166 10.88 -26.50 26.61
N ASP A 167 12.16 -26.22 26.40
CA ASP A 167 12.63 -25.14 25.52
C ASP A 167 12.49 -25.46 24.03
N LYS A 168 12.10 -26.68 23.66
CA LYS A 168 11.94 -27.15 22.27
C LYS A 168 10.50 -27.23 21.81
N ALA A 169 9.53 -27.32 22.73
CA ALA A 169 8.11 -27.46 22.41
C ALA A 169 7.30 -26.31 22.98
N GLY A 170 6.59 -25.58 22.12
CA GLY A 170 5.76 -24.44 22.48
C GLY A 170 4.30 -24.68 22.22
N ALA A 171 3.44 -23.87 22.84
CA ALA A 171 2.00 -24.01 22.70
C ALA A 171 1.56 -23.39 21.37
N VAL A 172 0.94 -24.19 20.50
CA VAL A 172 0.47 -23.76 19.18
C VAL A 172 -1.04 -23.54 19.14
N ASP A 173 -1.78 -24.16 20.07
CA ASP A 173 -3.23 -24.00 20.18
C ASP A 173 -3.70 -24.14 21.65
N LEU A 174 -4.82 -23.48 21.96
CA LEU A 174 -5.44 -23.45 23.28
C LEU A 174 -6.96 -23.37 23.14
N ALA A 175 -7.66 -24.39 23.60
CA ALA A 175 -9.12 -24.39 23.69
C ALA A 175 -9.57 -24.10 25.14
N MET A 176 -10.61 -23.28 25.27
CA MET A 176 -11.28 -22.96 26.52
C MET A 176 -12.73 -23.44 26.44
N ASP A 177 -13.19 -24.15 27.46
CA ASP A 177 -14.61 -24.54 27.54
C ASP A 177 -15.47 -23.30 27.83
N PRO A 178 -16.37 -22.89 26.91
CA PRO A 178 -17.18 -21.69 27.10
C PRO A 178 -18.24 -21.85 28.20
N THR A 179 -18.55 -23.08 28.62
CA THR A 179 -19.49 -23.36 29.72
C THR A 179 -18.81 -23.38 31.09
N ASN A 180 -17.49 -23.59 31.13
CA ASN A 180 -16.67 -23.53 32.34
C ASN A 180 -15.22 -23.11 31.99
N PRO A 181 -14.90 -21.80 31.99
CA PRO A 181 -13.62 -21.28 31.49
C PRO A 181 -12.39 -21.69 32.32
N ARG A 182 -12.56 -22.43 33.42
CA ARG A 182 -11.47 -23.07 34.17
C ARG A 182 -10.93 -24.32 33.48
N VAL A 183 -11.72 -24.91 32.57
CA VAL A 183 -11.31 -26.08 31.79
C VAL A 183 -10.61 -25.61 30.52
N LEU A 184 -9.34 -25.98 30.39
CA LEU A 184 -8.47 -25.59 29.28
C LEU A 184 -7.83 -26.83 28.68
N TYR A 185 -7.63 -26.83 27.37
CA TYR A 185 -6.88 -27.84 26.63
C TYR A 185 -5.77 -27.17 25.85
N ALA A 186 -4.52 -27.54 26.11
CA ALA A 186 -3.35 -26.99 25.44
C ALA A 186 -2.71 -28.02 24.53
N ALA A 187 -2.34 -27.61 23.32
CA ALA A 187 -1.56 -28.40 22.37
C ALA A 187 -0.15 -27.82 22.26
N LEU A 188 0.88 -28.63 22.55
CA LEU A 188 2.28 -28.22 22.35
C LEU A 188 2.88 -28.92 21.14
N TRP A 189 3.70 -28.18 20.42
CA TRP A 189 4.35 -28.58 19.20
C TRP A 189 5.86 -28.38 19.34
N GLN A 190 6.61 -29.47 19.15
CA GLN A 190 8.06 -29.41 19.02
C GLN A 190 8.40 -29.15 17.56
N VAL A 191 9.08 -28.02 17.29
CA VAL A 191 9.39 -27.59 15.94
C VAL A 191 10.68 -26.78 15.87
N VAL A 192 11.41 -26.93 14.77
CA VAL A 192 12.52 -26.06 14.41
C VAL A 192 12.53 -25.82 12.90
N ARG A 193 12.82 -24.59 12.49
CA ARG A 193 13.01 -24.22 11.09
C ARG A 193 14.35 -23.49 10.90
N LYS A 194 15.13 -23.98 9.94
CA LYS A 194 16.45 -23.47 9.55
C LYS A 194 16.42 -23.17 8.05
N PRO A 195 17.43 -22.46 7.50
CA PRO A 195 17.47 -22.16 6.06
C PRO A 195 17.37 -23.39 5.15
N TRP A 196 17.88 -24.55 5.60
CA TRP A 196 17.97 -25.79 4.81
C TRP A 196 17.09 -26.93 5.31
N THR A 197 16.31 -26.73 6.38
CA THR A 197 15.45 -27.79 6.90
C THR A 197 14.34 -27.25 7.79
N PHE A 198 13.23 -27.97 7.81
CA PHE A 198 12.13 -27.82 8.72
C PHE A 198 11.87 -29.18 9.39
N GLU A 199 11.67 -29.21 10.70
CA GLU A 199 11.41 -30.44 11.44
C GLU A 199 10.14 -30.31 12.28
N SER A 200 9.09 -31.05 11.93
CA SER A 200 7.84 -31.13 12.71
C SER A 200 7.81 -32.38 13.59
N GLY A 201 7.63 -32.18 14.88
CA GLY A 201 7.34 -33.23 15.86
C GLY A 201 8.54 -33.71 16.66
N GLY A 202 8.26 -34.12 17.90
CA GLY A 202 9.25 -34.62 18.82
C GLY A 202 8.66 -35.10 20.14
N PRO A 203 9.47 -35.60 21.08
CA PRO A 203 9.00 -36.21 22.33
C PRO A 203 8.28 -35.25 23.28
N ASP A 204 8.45 -33.94 23.11
CA ASP A 204 7.86 -32.93 23.98
C ASP A 204 6.53 -32.35 23.43
N GLY A 205 6.08 -32.79 22.24
CA GLY A 205 4.76 -32.44 21.70
C GLY A 205 3.63 -33.27 22.31
N GLY A 206 2.40 -32.73 22.36
CA GLY A 206 1.27 -33.44 22.96
C GLY A 206 0.06 -32.59 23.32
N ILE A 207 -0.82 -33.14 24.16
CA ILE A 207 -2.06 -32.51 24.62
C ILE A 207 -2.14 -32.57 26.14
N TRP A 208 -2.48 -31.45 26.78
CA TRP A 208 -2.68 -31.34 28.22
C TRP A 208 -4.03 -30.70 28.54
N LYS A 209 -4.59 -31.06 29.70
CA LYS A 209 -5.83 -30.49 30.22
C LYS A 209 -5.63 -29.89 31.60
N SER A 210 -6.15 -28.67 31.79
CA SER A 210 -6.36 -28.06 33.09
C SER A 210 -7.85 -28.08 33.44
N THR A 211 -8.17 -28.13 34.73
CA THR A 211 -9.55 -27.97 35.24
C THR A 211 -9.67 -26.89 36.32
N ASP A 212 -8.58 -26.17 36.59
CA ASP A 212 -8.45 -25.17 37.66
C ASP A 212 -7.94 -23.81 37.13
N GLY A 213 -8.14 -23.52 35.83
CA GLY A 213 -7.74 -22.26 35.21
C GLY A 213 -6.24 -22.13 34.95
N GLY A 214 -5.55 -23.27 34.78
CA GLY A 214 -4.15 -23.38 34.38
C GLY A 214 -3.18 -23.55 35.55
N GLU A 215 -3.66 -23.74 36.79
CA GLU A 215 -2.78 -23.94 37.94
C GLU A 215 -2.13 -25.33 37.89
N THR A 216 -2.85 -26.34 37.42
CA THR A 216 -2.33 -27.70 37.21
C THR A 216 -2.74 -28.27 35.86
N TRP A 217 -1.87 -29.11 35.29
CA TRP A 217 -2.04 -29.70 33.96
C TRP A 217 -1.87 -31.22 34.01
N LYS A 218 -2.86 -31.93 33.44
CA LYS A 218 -2.84 -33.38 33.25
C LYS A 218 -2.47 -33.70 31.81
N ASP A 219 -1.47 -34.55 31.63
CA ASP A 219 -1.07 -35.08 30.33
C ASP A 219 -2.15 -36.01 29.76
N LEU A 220 -2.60 -35.76 28.53
CA LEU A 220 -3.55 -36.58 27.78
C LEU A 220 -2.91 -37.31 26.59
N THR A 221 -1.64 -37.04 26.30
CA THR A 221 -0.92 -37.41 25.07
C THR A 221 -0.92 -38.92 24.81
N HIS A 222 -0.92 -39.72 25.88
CA HIS A 222 -0.84 -41.18 25.83
C HIS A 222 -2.10 -41.88 26.37
N ASN A 223 -3.21 -41.16 26.48
CA ASN A 223 -4.47 -41.76 26.88
C ASN A 223 -4.94 -42.81 25.86
N GLN A 224 -5.81 -43.72 26.31
CA GLN A 224 -6.33 -44.80 25.48
C GLN A 224 -6.97 -44.25 24.20
N GLY A 225 -6.54 -44.77 23.04
CA GLY A 225 -7.05 -44.44 21.72
C GLY A 225 -6.30 -43.32 20.97
N MET A 226 -5.38 -42.63 21.64
CA MET A 226 -4.46 -41.67 21.00
C MET A 226 -3.45 -42.36 20.08
N PRO A 227 -2.92 -41.66 19.06
CA PRO A 227 -1.88 -42.21 18.19
C PRO A 227 -0.59 -42.48 18.97
N LYS A 228 0.16 -43.50 18.54
CA LYS A 228 1.46 -43.86 19.12
C LYS A 228 2.60 -43.21 18.34
N GLY A 229 3.74 -43.01 19.00
CA GLY A 229 4.96 -42.49 18.37
C GLY A 229 5.09 -40.97 18.52
N VAL A 230 5.80 -40.35 17.58
CA VAL A 230 6.05 -38.91 17.57
C VAL A 230 4.79 -38.18 17.10
N LEU A 231 4.43 -37.11 17.83
CA LEU A 231 3.35 -36.21 17.45
C LEU A 231 3.92 -34.89 16.95
N GLY A 232 3.34 -34.36 15.88
CA GLY A 232 3.68 -33.07 15.27
C GLY A 232 2.70 -31.97 15.69
N ARG A 233 2.28 -31.13 14.74
CA ARG A 233 1.30 -30.06 15.03
C ARG A 233 -0.07 -30.66 15.38
N ILE A 234 -0.74 -30.03 16.34
CA ILE A 234 -2.06 -30.46 16.84
C ILE A 234 -2.97 -29.23 16.95
N GLY A 235 -4.17 -29.35 16.40
CA GLY A 235 -5.29 -28.44 16.68
C GLY A 235 -6.29 -29.12 17.60
N ILE A 236 -6.88 -28.37 18.53
CA ILE A 236 -7.81 -28.91 19.54
C ILE A 236 -9.02 -28.00 19.76
N THR A 237 -10.20 -28.60 19.89
CA THR A 237 -11.43 -27.86 20.18
C THR A 237 -12.36 -28.65 21.08
N VAL A 238 -13.10 -27.93 21.93
CA VAL A 238 -14.15 -28.47 22.81
C VAL A 238 -15.51 -27.99 22.31
N SER A 239 -16.51 -28.87 22.28
CA SER A 239 -17.84 -28.50 21.78
C SER A 239 -18.55 -27.56 22.77
N PRO A 240 -18.96 -26.35 22.35
CA PRO A 240 -19.82 -25.50 23.18
C PRO A 240 -21.20 -26.12 23.44
N ALA A 241 -21.67 -26.99 22.54
CA ALA A 241 -22.94 -27.70 22.67
C ALA A 241 -22.86 -28.91 23.64
N ASN A 242 -21.66 -29.45 23.87
CA ASN A 242 -21.43 -30.58 24.77
C ASN A 242 -19.97 -30.58 25.30
N PRO A 243 -19.69 -30.07 26.51
CA PRO A 243 -18.33 -29.89 27.01
C PRO A 243 -17.56 -31.21 27.26
N ASP A 244 -18.24 -32.36 27.30
CA ASP A 244 -17.58 -33.67 27.35
C ASP A 244 -17.00 -34.09 25.99
N ARG A 245 -17.41 -33.41 24.90
CA ARG A 245 -16.93 -33.70 23.55
C ARG A 245 -15.76 -32.82 23.16
N VAL A 246 -14.65 -33.46 22.82
CA VAL A 246 -13.41 -32.80 22.38
C VAL A 246 -12.93 -33.44 21.08
N TRP A 247 -12.48 -32.64 20.12
CA TRP A 247 -11.79 -33.12 18.93
C TRP A 247 -10.34 -32.64 18.91
N ALA A 248 -9.47 -33.46 18.31
CA ALA A 248 -8.11 -33.09 17.99
C ALA A 248 -7.76 -33.54 16.57
N LEU A 249 -7.16 -32.64 15.78
CA LEU A 249 -6.52 -32.96 14.52
C LEU A 249 -5.02 -33.12 14.76
N ILE A 250 -4.50 -34.34 14.62
CA ILE A 250 -3.15 -34.70 15.08
C ILE A 250 -2.27 -35.13 13.92
N GLU A 251 -1.13 -34.45 13.74
CA GLU A 251 -0.02 -34.93 12.93
C GLU A 251 0.69 -36.11 13.62
N ALA A 252 0.64 -37.28 13.00
CA ALA A 252 1.35 -38.48 13.44
C ALA A 252 1.42 -39.48 12.27
N GLN A 253 2.25 -40.53 12.40
CA GLN A 253 2.28 -41.64 11.43
C GLN A 253 0.87 -42.22 11.20
N GLU A 254 0.12 -42.42 12.29
CA GLU A 254 -1.29 -42.83 12.29
C GLU A 254 -2.23 -41.68 12.65
N GLY A 255 -1.92 -40.46 12.19
CA GLY A 255 -2.66 -39.24 12.48
C GLY A 255 -4.05 -39.11 11.83
N GLY A 256 -4.71 -37.99 12.09
CA GLY A 256 -6.07 -37.68 11.65
C GLY A 256 -6.93 -36.98 12.71
N ILE A 257 -8.25 -37.08 12.58
CA ILE A 257 -9.22 -36.56 13.54
C ILE A 257 -9.48 -37.60 14.62
N PHE A 258 -9.30 -37.20 15.87
CA PHE A 258 -9.61 -37.96 17.06
C PHE A 258 -10.72 -37.25 17.83
N ARG A 259 -11.62 -38.02 18.43
CA ARG A 259 -12.71 -37.51 19.27
C ARG A 259 -12.70 -38.20 20.63
N SER A 260 -12.94 -37.43 21.67
CA SER A 260 -13.30 -37.90 23.00
C SER A 260 -14.74 -37.50 23.31
N ASP A 261 -15.48 -38.38 23.98
CA ASP A 261 -16.84 -38.15 24.50
C ASP A 261 -16.85 -38.14 26.06
N ASP A 262 -15.68 -38.08 26.69
CA ASP A 262 -15.47 -38.10 28.14
C ASP A 262 -14.41 -37.07 28.58
N ALA A 263 -14.44 -35.91 27.91
CA ALA A 263 -13.63 -34.74 28.19
C ALA A 263 -12.11 -34.98 28.12
N GLY A 264 -11.66 -35.93 27.30
CA GLY A 264 -10.27 -36.25 26.99
C GLY A 264 -9.70 -37.49 27.70
N ALA A 265 -10.52 -38.25 28.44
CA ALA A 265 -10.04 -39.43 29.16
C ALA A 265 -9.80 -40.64 28.24
N THR A 266 -10.67 -40.85 27.25
CA THR A 266 -10.53 -41.83 26.17
C THR A 266 -10.80 -41.20 24.82
N TRP A 267 -10.13 -41.70 23.79
CA TRP A 267 -10.20 -41.16 22.43
C TRP A 267 -10.55 -42.25 21.42
N THR A 268 -11.15 -41.84 20.30
CA THR A 268 -11.42 -42.69 19.14
C THR A 268 -10.95 -41.96 17.88
N LYS A 269 -10.18 -42.64 17.02
CA LYS A 269 -9.85 -42.12 15.69
C LYS A 269 -11.12 -42.14 14.83
N MET A 270 -11.56 -40.97 14.40
CA MET A 270 -12.78 -40.81 13.62
C MET A 270 -12.51 -40.85 12.12
N ASN A 271 -11.41 -40.21 11.70
CA ASN A 271 -11.03 -40.11 10.29
C ASN A 271 -9.50 -40.00 10.15
N GLY A 272 -8.93 -40.64 9.13
CA GLY A 272 -7.48 -40.62 8.84
C GLY A 272 -7.16 -40.30 7.38
N ASP A 273 -8.11 -39.74 6.64
CA ASP A 273 -8.00 -39.37 5.23
C ASP A 273 -6.82 -38.40 5.02
N ASN A 274 -6.11 -38.55 3.91
CA ASN A 274 -4.98 -37.70 3.58
C ASN A 274 -5.40 -36.25 3.28
N SER A 275 -6.62 -36.02 2.76
CA SER A 275 -7.14 -34.69 2.40
C SER A 275 -7.19 -33.71 3.58
N ILE A 276 -7.33 -34.21 4.81
CA ILE A 276 -7.37 -33.39 6.04
C ILE A 276 -6.01 -33.35 6.77
N LYS A 277 -4.93 -33.83 6.13
CA LYS A 277 -3.57 -33.88 6.72
C LYS A 277 -2.44 -33.66 5.71
N GLN A 278 -2.70 -33.04 4.55
CA GLN A 278 -1.74 -32.94 3.43
C GLN A 278 -0.45 -32.20 3.80
N ARG A 279 -0.55 -31.12 4.60
CA ARG A 279 0.59 -30.39 5.18
C ARG A 279 0.27 -30.02 6.63
N ALA A 280 0.27 -31.02 7.50
CA ALA A 280 -0.25 -30.88 8.87
C ALA A 280 0.41 -29.76 9.68
N TRP A 281 1.72 -29.57 9.52
CA TRP A 281 2.46 -28.49 10.19
C TRP A 281 1.97 -27.08 9.84
N TYR A 282 1.30 -26.89 8.69
CA TYR A 282 0.90 -25.57 8.21
C TYR A 282 -0.56 -25.26 8.58
N TYR A 283 -1.47 -26.23 8.50
CA TYR A 283 -2.92 -25.96 8.65
C TYR A 283 -3.63 -26.60 9.84
N SER A 284 -3.08 -27.59 10.55
CA SER A 284 -3.86 -28.50 11.43
C SER A 284 -4.64 -27.84 12.59
N GLN A 285 -5.78 -27.22 12.28
CA GLN A 285 -6.75 -26.63 13.21
C GLN A 285 -8.14 -27.24 12.99
N VAL A 286 -8.94 -27.24 14.05
CA VAL A 286 -10.26 -27.88 14.11
C VAL A 286 -11.19 -27.04 14.97
N PHE A 287 -12.46 -26.90 14.55
CA PHE A 287 -13.41 -25.99 15.18
C PHE A 287 -14.77 -26.67 15.37
N ALA A 288 -15.28 -26.67 16.60
CA ALA A 288 -16.62 -27.18 16.90
C ALA A 288 -17.70 -26.16 16.55
N ASP A 289 -18.82 -26.64 16.01
CA ASP A 289 -20.02 -25.81 15.86
C ASP A 289 -20.57 -25.43 17.25
N PRO A 290 -20.92 -24.14 17.47
CA PRO A 290 -21.32 -23.68 18.80
C PRO A 290 -22.72 -24.15 19.24
N LYS A 291 -23.53 -24.70 18.33
CA LYS A 291 -24.90 -25.17 18.62
C LYS A 291 -25.14 -26.64 18.31
N ASN A 292 -24.26 -27.30 17.57
CA ASN A 292 -24.41 -28.71 17.19
C ASN A 292 -23.22 -29.56 17.64
N GLU A 293 -23.43 -30.46 18.60
CA GLU A 293 -22.37 -31.34 19.13
C GLU A 293 -21.77 -32.32 18.10
N ASN A 294 -22.39 -32.53 16.94
CA ASN A 294 -21.88 -33.44 15.90
C ASN A 294 -21.22 -32.71 14.72
N THR A 295 -21.33 -31.38 14.65
CA THR A 295 -20.72 -30.61 13.56
C THR A 295 -19.33 -30.13 13.98
N VAL A 296 -18.34 -30.42 13.12
CA VAL A 296 -16.95 -30.01 13.33
C VAL A 296 -16.34 -29.62 11.99
N TYR A 297 -15.54 -28.56 11.99
CA TYR A 297 -14.85 -28.03 10.84
C TYR A 297 -13.36 -28.30 10.95
N ALA A 298 -12.70 -28.53 9.83
CA ALA A 298 -11.26 -28.67 9.74
C ALA A 298 -10.73 -27.81 8.61
N VAL A 299 -9.66 -27.08 8.88
CA VAL A 299 -8.97 -26.25 7.88
C VAL A 299 -7.70 -26.98 7.42
N ASN A 300 -7.49 -26.98 6.11
CA ASN A 300 -6.34 -27.59 5.43
C ASN A 300 -6.12 -26.86 4.09
N THR A 301 -5.42 -27.49 3.14
CA THR A 301 -5.41 -27.02 1.74
C THR A 301 -6.82 -26.77 1.18
N SER A 302 -7.84 -27.44 1.71
CA SER A 302 -9.26 -27.08 1.53
C SER A 302 -9.97 -26.89 2.87
N PHE A 303 -11.08 -26.16 2.86
CA PHE A 303 -11.96 -26.03 4.02
C PHE A 303 -12.96 -27.19 4.09
N PHE A 304 -13.09 -27.85 5.25
CA PHE A 304 -13.92 -29.04 5.41
C PHE A 304 -14.93 -28.90 6.55
N ARG A 305 -16.10 -29.54 6.37
CA ARG A 305 -17.13 -29.70 7.41
C ARG A 305 -17.56 -31.17 7.52
N SER A 306 -17.68 -31.63 8.75
CA SER A 306 -18.32 -32.88 9.14
C SER A 306 -19.59 -32.58 9.93
N THR A 307 -20.63 -33.40 9.77
CA THR A 307 -21.90 -33.32 10.53
C THR A 307 -22.22 -34.62 11.27
N ASP A 308 -21.29 -35.58 11.28
CA ASP A 308 -21.44 -36.91 11.88
C ASP A 308 -20.41 -37.18 12.99
N GLY A 309 -19.92 -36.10 13.61
CA GLY A 309 -18.95 -36.12 14.70
C GLY A 309 -17.51 -36.32 14.24
N GLY A 310 -17.17 -36.00 12.99
CA GLY A 310 -15.82 -36.08 12.43
C GLY A 310 -15.51 -37.38 11.69
N LYS A 311 -16.51 -38.21 11.33
CA LYS A 311 -16.29 -39.48 10.61
C LYS A 311 -16.12 -39.22 9.12
N THR A 312 -16.99 -38.39 8.55
CA THR A 312 -16.93 -37.99 7.14
C THR A 312 -16.84 -36.47 7.02
N PHE A 313 -16.06 -36.00 6.05
CA PHE A 313 -15.87 -34.59 5.76
C PHE A 313 -16.26 -34.29 4.32
N ALA A 314 -16.97 -33.18 4.12
CA ALA A 314 -17.24 -32.59 2.82
C ALA A 314 -16.51 -31.25 2.72
N SER A 315 -15.93 -30.97 1.55
CA SER A 315 -15.30 -29.68 1.30
C SER A 315 -16.37 -28.59 1.15
N ILE A 316 -16.10 -27.43 1.75
CA ILE A 316 -16.79 -26.17 1.50
C ILE A 316 -15.92 -25.40 0.52
N ARG A 317 -16.49 -25.01 -0.62
CA ARG A 317 -15.77 -24.20 -1.60
C ARG A 317 -15.76 -22.74 -1.16
N ASN A 318 -14.57 -22.20 -0.98
CA ASN A 318 -14.30 -20.80 -0.70
C ASN A 318 -13.48 -20.18 -1.85
N GLN A 319 -13.01 -18.94 -1.69
CA GLN A 319 -12.33 -18.22 -2.78
C GLN A 319 -10.89 -18.64 -3.01
N HIS A 320 -10.21 -19.09 -1.96
CA HIS A 320 -8.82 -19.51 -2.00
C HIS A 320 -8.59 -20.81 -1.22
N GLY A 321 -7.56 -21.58 -1.59
CA GLY A 321 -7.11 -22.74 -0.82
C GLY A 321 -6.30 -22.34 0.41
N ASP A 322 -5.70 -23.32 1.09
CA ASP A 322 -4.72 -23.07 2.17
C ASP A 322 -5.30 -22.27 3.33
N ASN A 323 -6.17 -22.93 4.10
CA ASN A 323 -7.06 -22.35 5.10
C ASN A 323 -6.42 -22.48 6.50
N HIS A 324 -6.45 -21.42 7.30
CA HIS A 324 -5.67 -21.28 8.54
C HIS A 324 -6.49 -21.12 9.81
N ASP A 325 -7.54 -20.28 9.80
CA ASP A 325 -8.33 -19.97 11.00
C ASP A 325 -9.82 -19.78 10.66
N LEU A 326 -10.67 -19.96 11.67
CA LEU A 326 -12.13 -19.88 11.55
C LEU A 326 -12.76 -19.35 12.82
N TRP A 327 -13.63 -18.35 12.67
CA TRP A 327 -14.55 -17.94 13.72
C TRP A 327 -16.00 -18.19 13.30
N ILE A 328 -16.74 -18.89 14.16
CA ILE A 328 -18.17 -19.21 13.95
C ILE A 328 -19.00 -18.41 14.96
N ALA A 329 -20.01 -17.68 14.49
CA ALA A 329 -20.84 -16.87 15.37
C ALA A 329 -21.63 -17.76 16.35
N PRO A 330 -21.50 -17.54 17.67
CA PRO A 330 -22.17 -18.37 18.67
C PRO A 330 -23.70 -18.24 18.60
N GLU A 331 -24.19 -17.06 18.21
CA GLU A 331 -25.62 -16.77 18.04
C GLU A 331 -26.20 -17.31 16.73
N ASP A 332 -25.39 -17.56 15.71
CA ASP A 332 -25.84 -18.02 14.39
C ASP A 332 -24.72 -18.76 13.60
N PRO A 333 -24.64 -20.09 13.67
CA PRO A 333 -23.57 -20.86 13.01
C PRO A 333 -23.54 -20.81 11.49
N SER A 334 -24.54 -20.23 10.80
CA SER A 334 -24.41 -19.94 9.36
C SER A 334 -23.51 -18.75 9.07
N ARG A 335 -23.12 -18.00 10.10
CA ARG A 335 -22.29 -16.81 9.99
C ARG A 335 -20.88 -17.12 10.49
N PHE A 336 -19.89 -17.01 9.61
CA PHE A 336 -18.49 -17.21 9.97
C PHE A 336 -17.55 -16.38 9.11
N ILE A 337 -16.37 -16.13 9.66
CA ILE A 337 -15.21 -15.61 8.93
C ILE A 337 -14.14 -16.69 8.90
N GLU A 338 -13.50 -16.84 7.76
CA GLU A 338 -12.44 -17.82 7.49
C GLU A 338 -11.23 -17.09 6.90
N SER A 339 -10.03 -17.58 7.20
CA SER A 339 -8.78 -17.02 6.69
C SER A 339 -7.95 -18.03 5.94
N SER A 340 -7.31 -17.57 4.86
CA SER A 340 -6.50 -18.38 3.98
C SER A 340 -5.24 -17.66 3.50
N ASP A 341 -4.42 -18.34 2.71
CA ASP A 341 -3.28 -17.73 2.01
C ASP A 341 -3.69 -16.61 1.03
N GLY A 342 -4.97 -16.54 0.63
CA GLY A 342 -5.53 -15.52 -0.26
C GLY A 342 -6.19 -14.32 0.45
N GLY A 343 -6.38 -14.37 1.77
CA GLY A 343 -7.02 -13.30 2.54
C GLY A 343 -8.10 -13.81 3.50
N ALA A 344 -8.91 -12.87 4.02
CA ALA A 344 -10.05 -13.17 4.87
C ALA A 344 -11.38 -13.06 4.11
N GLN A 345 -12.31 -13.97 4.38
CA GLN A 345 -13.62 -14.00 3.74
C GLN A 345 -14.76 -14.35 4.72
N ILE A 346 -15.91 -13.74 4.51
CA ILE A 346 -17.08 -13.84 5.39
C ILE A 346 -18.22 -14.53 4.67
N SER A 347 -18.86 -15.49 5.34
CA SER A 347 -20.10 -16.10 4.91
C SER A 347 -21.25 -15.79 5.88
N PHE A 348 -22.45 -15.61 5.31
CA PHE A 348 -23.70 -15.40 6.04
C PHE A 348 -24.70 -16.55 5.84
N ASP A 349 -24.35 -17.58 5.08
CA ASP A 349 -25.25 -18.65 4.65
C ASP A 349 -24.68 -20.06 4.82
N GLY A 350 -23.68 -20.20 5.68
CA GLY A 350 -23.04 -21.47 6.02
C GLY A 350 -22.06 -21.97 4.97
N GLY A 351 -21.41 -21.04 4.25
CA GLY A 351 -20.34 -21.31 3.27
C GLY A 351 -20.86 -21.54 1.85
N LYS A 352 -22.06 -21.07 1.51
CA LYS A 352 -22.59 -21.15 0.13
C LYS A 352 -22.18 -19.93 -0.69
N SER A 353 -21.99 -18.78 -0.05
CA SER A 353 -21.45 -17.55 -0.63
C SER A 353 -20.48 -16.85 0.34
N TRP A 354 -19.60 -16.01 -0.23
CA TRP A 354 -18.46 -15.40 0.46
C TRP A 354 -18.26 -13.94 0.00
N SER A 355 -17.79 -13.07 0.91
CA SER A 355 -17.31 -11.71 0.59
C SER A 355 -15.96 -11.76 -0.15
N THR A 356 -15.70 -10.86 -1.10
CA THR A 356 -14.46 -10.87 -1.91
C THR A 356 -13.18 -10.73 -1.09
N GLU A 357 -12.09 -11.37 -1.57
CA GLU A 357 -10.70 -11.16 -1.10
C GLU A 357 -9.95 -10.13 -1.97
N ASP A 358 -10.52 -9.72 -3.13
CA ASP A 358 -9.99 -8.70 -4.04
C ASP A 358 -10.32 -7.27 -3.57
N ASN A 359 -10.21 -7.05 -2.27
CA ASN A 359 -10.34 -5.74 -1.63
C ASN A 359 -9.35 -5.51 -0.48
N GLN A 360 -8.37 -6.41 -0.31
CA GLN A 360 -7.41 -6.40 0.78
C GLN A 360 -6.02 -6.10 0.21
N PRO A 361 -5.42 -4.93 0.46
CA PRO A 361 -4.09 -4.62 -0.08
C PRO A 361 -3.00 -5.23 0.81
N THR A 362 -2.98 -6.57 0.88
CA THR A 362 -2.09 -7.38 1.74
C THR A 362 -1.17 -8.32 0.96
N GLY A 363 -1.04 -8.13 -0.36
CA GLY A 363 -0.11 -8.89 -1.20
C GLY A 363 1.32 -8.95 -0.64
N GLN A 364 1.89 -10.15 -0.70
CA GLN A 364 3.21 -10.49 -0.16
C GLN A 364 4.23 -10.66 -1.30
N PHE A 365 5.07 -9.65 -1.53
CA PHE A 365 6.05 -9.64 -2.62
C PHE A 365 7.46 -9.92 -2.14
N TYR A 366 8.20 -10.76 -2.88
CA TYR A 366 9.59 -11.13 -2.57
C TYR A 366 10.62 -10.15 -3.14
N ARG A 367 10.36 -9.62 -4.34
CA ARG A 367 11.25 -8.77 -5.14
C ARG A 367 10.42 -7.80 -5.96
N VAL A 368 11.05 -6.72 -6.44
CA VAL A 368 10.45 -5.79 -7.39
C VAL A 368 11.33 -5.57 -8.61
N ALA A 369 10.72 -5.61 -9.79
CA ALA A 369 11.34 -5.22 -11.05
C ALA A 369 10.49 -4.15 -11.73
N LEU A 370 11.11 -3.34 -12.59
CA LEU A 370 10.49 -2.23 -13.31
C LEU A 370 10.83 -2.32 -14.79
N ASP A 371 9.89 -1.96 -15.67
CA ASP A 371 10.20 -1.68 -17.08
C ASP A 371 10.57 -0.19 -17.28
N ASN A 372 10.78 0.20 -18.54
CA ASN A 372 11.03 1.59 -18.92
C ASN A 372 9.87 2.23 -19.71
N ASP A 373 8.68 1.63 -19.67
CA ASP A 373 7.51 2.16 -20.37
C ASP A 373 7.02 3.46 -19.74
N PHE A 374 6.07 4.14 -20.40
CA PHE A 374 5.37 5.28 -19.79
C PHE A 374 3.85 5.16 -19.99
N PRO A 375 3.07 5.07 -18.89
CA PRO A 375 3.52 4.79 -17.52
C PRO A 375 4.30 3.47 -17.43
N TYR A 376 5.26 3.38 -16.50
CA TYR A 376 6.02 2.14 -16.28
C TYR A 376 5.20 1.12 -15.47
N HIS A 377 5.50 -0.15 -15.65
CA HIS A 377 4.94 -1.23 -14.84
C HIS A 377 5.86 -1.59 -13.67
N ILE A 378 5.24 -2.01 -12.58
CA ILE A 378 5.86 -2.57 -11.39
C ILE A 378 5.55 -4.06 -11.38
N TYR A 379 6.59 -4.89 -11.27
CA TYR A 379 6.47 -6.33 -11.33
C TYR A 379 6.89 -6.99 -10.02
N GLY A 380 6.16 -8.01 -9.60
CA GLY A 380 6.60 -8.93 -8.55
C GLY A 380 5.75 -10.19 -8.48
N ALA A 381 6.34 -11.27 -7.93
CA ALA A 381 5.61 -12.49 -7.63
C ALA A 381 4.92 -12.34 -6.27
N GLN A 382 3.59 -12.48 -6.24
CA GLN A 382 2.83 -12.50 -5.00
C GLN A 382 2.79 -13.93 -4.47
N GLN A 383 3.17 -14.10 -3.22
CA GLN A 383 3.07 -15.38 -2.53
C GLN A 383 1.64 -15.95 -2.55
N ASP A 384 1.55 -17.26 -2.75
CA ASP A 384 0.34 -18.08 -2.81
C ASP A 384 -0.69 -17.58 -3.85
N ASN A 385 -0.26 -16.74 -4.81
CA ASN A 385 -1.09 -16.18 -5.88
C ASN A 385 -0.29 -16.06 -7.19
N THR A 386 -0.77 -15.26 -8.14
CA THR A 386 -0.07 -15.06 -9.42
C THR A 386 1.05 -14.02 -9.33
N THR A 387 1.91 -13.97 -10.36
CA THR A 387 2.74 -12.78 -10.61
C THR A 387 1.86 -11.58 -10.93
N VAL A 388 2.39 -10.38 -10.70
CA VAL A 388 1.70 -9.12 -10.93
C VAL A 388 2.59 -8.22 -11.77
N GLY A 389 2.04 -7.67 -12.86
CA GLY A 389 2.51 -6.45 -13.51
C GLY A 389 1.44 -5.36 -13.35
N ILE A 390 1.73 -4.30 -12.60
CA ILE A 390 0.79 -3.21 -12.27
C ILE A 390 1.32 -1.86 -12.72
N LEU A 391 0.45 -1.01 -13.28
CA LEU A 391 0.82 0.34 -13.69
C LEU A 391 1.20 1.22 -12.49
N SER A 392 2.23 2.05 -12.65
CA SER A 392 2.59 3.06 -11.63
C SER A 392 1.59 4.22 -11.52
N ARG A 393 0.79 4.41 -12.58
CA ARG A 393 -0.30 5.39 -12.66
C ARG A 393 -1.34 5.02 -13.73
N SER A 394 -2.59 5.40 -13.49
CA SER A 394 -3.72 5.23 -14.41
C SER A 394 -4.24 6.58 -14.96
N ASN A 395 -5.01 6.53 -16.05
CA ASN A 395 -5.73 7.69 -16.59
C ASN A 395 -7.13 7.86 -15.95
N ASP A 396 -7.58 6.91 -15.12
CA ASP A 396 -8.92 6.91 -14.51
C ASP A 396 -8.94 7.54 -13.10
N GLY A 397 -7.82 8.11 -12.64
CA GLY A 397 -7.70 8.81 -11.36
C GLY A 397 -7.38 7.92 -10.14
N ALA A 398 -7.41 6.60 -10.30
CA ALA A 398 -6.99 5.59 -9.33
C ALA A 398 -6.45 4.34 -10.05
N ILE A 399 -5.66 3.52 -9.37
CA ILE A 399 -5.09 2.29 -9.91
C ILE A 399 -5.96 1.11 -9.43
N THR A 400 -6.71 0.50 -10.34
CA THR A 400 -7.76 -0.49 -10.07
C THR A 400 -7.36 -1.88 -10.54
N GLU A 401 -8.26 -2.86 -10.44
CA GLU A 401 -8.05 -4.19 -11.01
C GLU A 401 -7.84 -4.21 -12.53
N ARG A 402 -8.19 -3.12 -13.23
CA ARG A 402 -7.96 -2.98 -14.68
C ARG A 402 -6.52 -2.61 -15.04
N ASP A 403 -5.76 -2.15 -14.05
CA ASP A 403 -4.41 -1.61 -14.23
C ASP A 403 -3.32 -2.63 -13.88
N TRP A 404 -3.69 -3.88 -13.58
CA TRP A 404 -2.74 -4.97 -13.35
C TRP A 404 -3.16 -6.29 -14.00
N HIS A 405 -2.18 -7.16 -14.25
CA HIS A 405 -2.34 -8.48 -14.87
C HIS A 405 -1.20 -9.43 -14.50
N ASP A 406 -1.38 -10.72 -14.77
CA ASP A 406 -0.35 -11.75 -14.56
C ASP A 406 0.67 -11.78 -15.71
N VAL A 407 1.92 -12.12 -15.43
CA VAL A 407 3.04 -12.01 -16.40
C VAL A 407 3.89 -13.28 -16.55
N GLY A 408 3.28 -14.45 -16.31
CA GLY A 408 3.95 -15.76 -16.34
C GLY A 408 4.57 -16.14 -14.99
N GLY A 409 5.41 -17.17 -14.98
CA GLY A 409 6.04 -17.69 -13.77
C GLY A 409 5.03 -18.32 -12.81
N GLY A 410 5.22 -18.11 -11.51
CA GLY A 410 4.31 -18.57 -10.47
C GLY A 410 4.29 -17.64 -9.26
N GLU A 411 3.90 -18.17 -8.10
CA GLU A 411 3.69 -17.42 -6.85
C GLU A 411 4.98 -16.97 -6.14
N SER A 412 6.13 -17.22 -6.74
CA SER A 412 7.45 -17.02 -6.15
C SER A 412 8.43 -16.57 -7.23
N GLY A 413 9.65 -16.20 -6.84
CA GLY A 413 10.69 -15.88 -7.82
C GLY A 413 10.85 -14.40 -8.17
N TRP A 414 11.82 -14.20 -9.06
CA TRP A 414 12.16 -12.92 -9.66
C TRP A 414 11.47 -12.78 -11.01
N ILE A 415 11.22 -11.53 -11.40
CA ILE A 415 10.64 -11.17 -12.69
C ILE A 415 11.61 -10.23 -13.39
N ALA A 416 11.80 -10.42 -14.68
CA ALA A 416 12.67 -9.63 -15.53
C ALA A 416 11.91 -9.25 -16.82
N PRO A 417 11.29 -8.05 -16.90
CA PRO A 417 10.79 -7.53 -18.16
C PRO A 417 11.96 -7.33 -19.13
N ASP A 418 11.77 -7.64 -20.42
CA ASP A 418 12.80 -7.45 -21.43
C ASP A 418 13.05 -5.94 -21.63
N PRO A 419 14.29 -5.46 -21.44
CA PRO A 419 14.62 -4.04 -21.50
C PRO A 419 14.51 -3.46 -22.92
N ALA A 420 14.49 -4.29 -23.97
CA ALA A 420 14.31 -3.86 -25.35
C ALA A 420 12.85 -3.88 -25.81
N ASP A 421 12.01 -4.75 -25.23
CA ASP A 421 10.58 -4.86 -25.54
C ASP A 421 9.81 -5.41 -24.34
N SER A 422 9.25 -4.52 -23.51
CA SER A 422 8.47 -4.84 -22.30
C SER A 422 7.25 -5.72 -22.54
N ASN A 423 6.86 -5.96 -23.80
CA ASN A 423 5.83 -6.94 -24.12
C ASN A 423 6.27 -8.38 -23.82
N PHE A 424 7.58 -8.62 -23.65
CA PHE A 424 8.12 -9.89 -23.22
C PHE A 424 8.59 -9.81 -21.78
N VAL A 425 8.04 -10.69 -20.94
CA VAL A 425 8.39 -10.76 -19.52
C VAL A 425 8.89 -12.15 -19.19
N TYR A 426 10.01 -12.24 -18.47
CA TYR A 426 10.54 -13.50 -17.97
C TYR A 426 10.25 -13.60 -16.49
N ALA A 427 9.64 -14.70 -16.05
CA ALA A 427 9.20 -14.85 -14.67
C ALA A 427 9.52 -16.26 -14.15
N GLY A 428 10.19 -16.30 -13.01
CA GLY A 428 10.55 -17.53 -12.30
C GLY A 428 9.45 -18.05 -11.38
N SER A 429 9.68 -19.22 -10.79
CA SER A 429 8.98 -19.78 -9.62
C SER A 429 9.86 -20.84 -8.95
N TYR A 430 9.40 -21.42 -7.85
CA TYR A 430 10.04 -22.57 -7.19
C TYR A 430 10.25 -23.76 -8.14
N ASP A 431 11.10 -24.71 -7.72
CA ASP A 431 11.54 -25.88 -8.50
C ASP A 431 12.30 -25.56 -9.81
N GLY A 432 12.73 -24.31 -9.99
CA GLY A 432 13.50 -23.88 -11.17
C GLY A 432 12.63 -23.58 -12.40
N LEU A 433 11.31 -23.43 -12.22
CA LEU A 433 10.42 -22.98 -13.28
C LEU A 433 10.82 -21.56 -13.72
N LEU A 434 10.94 -21.36 -15.03
CA LEU A 434 11.18 -20.09 -15.68
C LEU A 434 10.40 -20.05 -16.99
N THR A 435 9.63 -18.98 -17.17
CA THR A 435 8.80 -18.80 -18.35
C THR A 435 9.09 -17.47 -19.03
N ARG A 436 8.81 -17.40 -20.33
CA ARG A 436 8.72 -16.18 -21.12
C ARG A 436 7.26 -15.96 -21.51
N PHE A 437 6.71 -14.82 -21.12
CA PHE A 437 5.34 -14.41 -21.39
C PHE A 437 5.30 -13.29 -22.43
N ASP A 438 4.33 -13.34 -23.36
CA ASP A 438 4.01 -12.29 -24.32
C ASP A 438 2.71 -11.61 -23.91
N THR A 439 2.80 -10.37 -23.43
CA THR A 439 1.66 -9.60 -22.90
C THR A 439 0.64 -9.21 -23.97
N LYS A 440 1.02 -9.20 -25.26
CA LYS A 440 0.09 -8.89 -26.36
C LYS A 440 -0.78 -10.06 -26.74
N THR A 441 -0.23 -11.27 -26.70
CA THR A 441 -0.92 -12.49 -27.14
C THR A 441 -1.41 -13.36 -25.99
N GLY A 442 -0.89 -13.14 -24.78
CA GLY A 442 -1.10 -14.02 -23.62
C GLY A 442 -0.34 -15.35 -23.73
N SER A 443 0.60 -15.48 -24.68
CA SER A 443 1.34 -16.72 -24.90
C SER A 443 2.43 -16.92 -23.85
N LEU A 444 2.54 -18.13 -23.34
CA LEU A 444 3.53 -18.54 -22.35
C LEU A 444 4.43 -19.63 -22.92
N ARG A 445 5.76 -19.48 -22.76
CA ARG A 445 6.76 -20.49 -23.13
C ARG A 445 7.59 -20.87 -21.91
N ASP A 446 7.67 -22.16 -21.60
CA ASP A 446 8.64 -22.72 -20.67
C ASP A 446 10.05 -22.57 -21.27
N VAL A 447 10.96 -21.95 -20.51
CA VAL A 447 12.36 -21.73 -20.87
C VAL A 447 13.32 -22.18 -19.76
N ASN A 448 12.91 -23.19 -18.98
CA ASN A 448 13.70 -23.79 -17.91
C ASN A 448 15.12 -24.13 -18.38
N ALA A 449 16.12 -23.78 -17.58
CA ALA A 449 17.51 -24.15 -17.90
C ALA A 449 17.74 -25.67 -17.85
N TRP A 450 16.93 -26.38 -17.05
CA TRP A 450 16.92 -27.83 -16.99
C TRP A 450 15.50 -28.30 -16.60
N PRO A 451 14.67 -28.78 -17.55
CA PRO A 451 13.26 -29.07 -17.31
C PRO A 451 13.06 -30.45 -16.66
N ASP A 452 13.61 -30.63 -15.46
CA ASP A 452 13.43 -31.80 -14.60
C ASP A 452 12.75 -31.36 -13.29
N ASN A 453 11.56 -31.88 -13.01
CA ASN A 453 10.75 -31.45 -11.88
C ASN A 453 11.06 -32.31 -10.63
N PRO A 454 11.68 -31.74 -9.57
CA PRO A 454 12.11 -32.48 -8.39
C PRO A 454 11.01 -32.64 -7.31
N MET A 455 9.79 -32.16 -7.54
CA MET A 455 8.73 -32.03 -6.52
C MET A 455 8.63 -33.26 -5.62
N GLY A 456 8.71 -33.02 -4.30
CA GLY A 456 8.67 -34.07 -3.28
C GLY A 456 10.02 -34.66 -2.89
N SER A 457 11.11 -34.36 -3.61
CA SER A 457 12.48 -34.79 -3.30
C SER A 457 13.29 -33.68 -2.62
N GLY A 458 14.36 -34.02 -1.90
CA GLY A 458 15.32 -32.99 -1.49
C GLY A 458 16.13 -32.48 -2.69
N VAL A 459 16.93 -31.43 -2.49
CA VAL A 459 17.66 -30.78 -3.59
C VAL A 459 18.80 -31.65 -4.14
N GLU A 460 19.16 -32.75 -3.47
CA GLU A 460 20.25 -33.65 -3.86
C GLU A 460 20.06 -34.30 -5.23
N VAL A 461 18.82 -34.38 -5.73
CA VAL A 461 18.51 -34.97 -7.03
C VAL A 461 18.68 -34.00 -8.20
N MET A 462 18.79 -32.70 -7.93
CA MET A 462 18.82 -31.68 -8.96
C MET A 462 20.21 -31.49 -9.57
N LYS A 463 20.27 -31.33 -10.90
CA LYS A 463 21.49 -30.89 -11.60
C LYS A 463 21.85 -29.46 -11.23
N TYR A 464 20.88 -28.55 -11.36
CA TYR A 464 20.98 -27.15 -10.95
C TYR A 464 20.04 -26.91 -9.79
N ARG A 465 20.57 -26.38 -8.69
CA ARG A 465 19.79 -26.14 -7.47
C ARG A 465 19.17 -24.75 -7.53
N PHE A 466 17.85 -24.68 -7.59
CA PHE A 466 17.10 -23.42 -7.60
C PHE A 466 16.34 -23.24 -6.30
N GLN A 467 16.52 -22.09 -5.66
CA GLN A 467 15.75 -21.72 -4.47
C GLN A 467 14.33 -21.30 -4.86
N TRP A 468 13.39 -21.35 -3.89
CA TRP A 468 12.03 -20.78 -3.99
C TRP A 468 11.94 -19.44 -4.73
N SER A 469 12.88 -18.53 -4.49
CA SER A 469 13.01 -17.25 -5.20
C SER A 469 14.41 -17.05 -5.78
N PHE A 470 14.69 -17.74 -6.88
CA PHE A 470 16.01 -17.69 -7.51
C PHE A 470 16.24 -16.40 -8.34
N PRO A 471 17.47 -15.85 -8.39
CA PRO A 471 17.79 -14.61 -9.11
C PRO A 471 17.56 -14.69 -10.61
N LEU A 472 16.94 -13.65 -11.17
CA LEU A 472 16.71 -13.46 -12.60
C LEU A 472 16.91 -11.98 -12.95
N LEU A 473 17.82 -11.65 -13.87
CA LEU A 473 18.00 -10.28 -14.34
C LEU A 473 18.59 -10.20 -15.75
N PHE A 474 18.24 -9.15 -16.47
CA PHE A 474 18.94 -8.77 -17.69
C PHE A 474 20.23 -8.03 -17.37
N SER A 475 21.25 -8.25 -18.20
CA SER A 475 22.48 -7.46 -18.17
C SER A 475 22.18 -5.99 -18.47
N PRO A 476 22.62 -5.03 -17.63
CA PRO A 476 22.53 -3.59 -17.96
C PRO A 476 23.43 -3.19 -19.14
N ASN A 477 24.37 -4.06 -19.52
CA ASN A 477 25.34 -3.83 -20.59
C ASN A 477 25.00 -4.57 -21.90
N ASN A 478 24.07 -5.52 -21.87
CA ASN A 478 23.62 -6.27 -23.03
C ASN A 478 22.13 -6.65 -22.90
N PRO A 479 21.21 -5.95 -23.58
CA PRO A 479 19.77 -6.16 -23.40
C PRO A 479 19.28 -7.55 -23.83
N LYS A 480 20.08 -8.32 -24.58
CA LYS A 480 19.72 -9.70 -24.95
C LYS A 480 20.14 -10.73 -23.91
N ARG A 481 21.04 -10.39 -22.99
CA ARG A 481 21.63 -11.34 -22.05
C ARG A 481 20.81 -11.40 -20.77
N LEU A 482 20.17 -12.54 -20.54
CA LEU A 482 19.41 -12.85 -19.32
C LEU A 482 20.24 -13.82 -18.46
N TYR A 483 20.35 -13.53 -17.16
CA TYR A 483 21.01 -14.36 -16.16
C TYR A 483 19.98 -15.07 -15.28
N ALA A 484 20.26 -16.33 -14.92
CA ALA A 484 19.52 -17.08 -13.91
C ALA A 484 20.50 -17.68 -12.88
N GLY A 485 20.26 -17.43 -11.59
CA GLY A 485 21.06 -17.96 -10.49
C GLY A 485 20.55 -19.33 -10.03
N SER A 486 21.42 -20.34 -10.07
CA SER A 486 21.21 -21.65 -9.42
C SER A 486 22.33 -21.89 -8.39
N ASN A 487 22.88 -23.08 -8.23
CA ASN A 487 24.23 -23.21 -7.63
C ASN A 487 25.35 -22.69 -8.56
N VAL A 488 25.07 -22.61 -9.86
CA VAL A 488 25.90 -21.96 -10.89
C VAL A 488 25.14 -20.77 -11.49
N LEU A 489 25.86 -19.77 -11.99
CA LEU A 489 25.28 -18.70 -12.78
C LEU A 489 25.07 -19.20 -14.22
N LEU A 490 23.84 -19.11 -14.70
CA LEU A 490 23.45 -19.48 -16.06
C LEU A 490 23.15 -18.21 -16.87
N ALA A 491 23.40 -18.23 -18.16
CA ALA A 491 23.03 -17.14 -19.06
C ALA A 491 22.46 -17.63 -20.40
N THR A 492 21.57 -16.84 -20.98
CA THR A 492 21.04 -17.01 -22.34
C THR A 492 21.10 -15.68 -23.10
N THR A 493 21.25 -15.75 -24.43
CA THR A 493 21.14 -14.59 -25.33
C THR A 493 20.12 -14.79 -26.46
N ASP A 494 19.38 -15.89 -26.40
CA ASP A 494 18.42 -16.33 -27.41
C ASP A 494 17.08 -16.70 -26.78
N GLU A 495 16.68 -15.90 -25.78
CA GLU A 495 15.39 -15.99 -25.10
C GLU A 495 15.16 -17.33 -24.39
N GLY A 496 16.21 -17.97 -23.89
CA GLY A 496 16.14 -19.23 -23.15
C GLY A 496 16.06 -20.48 -24.02
N GLN A 497 16.37 -20.38 -25.32
CA GLN A 497 16.53 -21.58 -26.18
C GLN A 497 17.78 -22.37 -25.79
N HIS A 498 18.85 -21.67 -25.42
CA HIS A 498 20.07 -22.28 -24.90
C HIS A 498 20.57 -21.53 -23.66
N TRP A 499 21.00 -22.32 -22.67
CA TRP A 499 21.60 -21.83 -21.43
C TRP A 499 23.07 -22.25 -21.36
N THR A 500 23.94 -21.31 -21.01
CA THR A 500 25.37 -21.53 -20.82
C THR A 500 25.73 -21.35 -19.35
N GLU A 501 26.51 -22.28 -18.79
CA GLU A 501 27.12 -22.12 -17.46
C GLU A 501 28.22 -21.05 -17.53
N MET A 502 28.05 -19.97 -16.76
CA MET A 502 28.96 -18.83 -16.68
C MET A 502 29.85 -18.86 -15.43
N SER A 503 29.69 -19.85 -14.57
CA SER A 503 30.47 -20.01 -13.35
C SER A 503 30.63 -21.48 -12.96
N PRO A 504 31.63 -21.82 -12.13
CA PRO A 504 31.57 -23.05 -11.34
C PRO A 504 30.46 -22.96 -10.27
N ASP A 505 30.30 -24.00 -9.45
CA ASP A 505 29.45 -23.94 -8.27
C ASP A 505 30.00 -22.86 -7.31
N LEU A 506 29.22 -21.81 -7.05
CA LEU A 506 29.63 -20.64 -6.25
C LEU A 506 29.21 -20.75 -4.79
N THR A 507 28.86 -21.95 -4.34
CA THR A 507 28.30 -22.25 -3.02
C THR A 507 29.27 -23.15 -2.23
N ARG A 508 29.03 -23.31 -0.93
CA ARG A 508 29.74 -24.27 -0.07
C ARG A 508 29.43 -25.71 -0.45
N ASN A 509 28.25 -25.96 -1.03
CA ASN A 509 27.80 -27.27 -1.51
C ASN A 509 27.91 -28.36 -0.42
N ASP A 510 27.46 -28.04 0.78
CA ASP A 510 27.46 -28.94 1.93
C ASP A 510 26.33 -29.96 1.80
N LYS A 511 26.69 -31.19 1.41
CA LYS A 511 25.73 -32.28 1.19
C LYS A 511 24.89 -32.63 2.43
N SER A 512 25.32 -32.27 3.64
CA SER A 512 24.52 -32.49 4.85
C SER A 512 23.28 -31.58 4.94
N LYS A 513 23.22 -30.51 4.13
CA LYS A 513 22.14 -29.52 4.08
C LYS A 513 21.27 -29.63 2.82
N GLN A 514 21.45 -30.67 2.01
CA GLN A 514 20.76 -30.81 0.72
C GLN A 514 19.64 -31.86 0.72
N GLY A 515 19.37 -32.51 1.85
CA GLY A 515 18.40 -33.61 1.94
C GLY A 515 16.93 -33.17 2.10
N PRO A 516 16.01 -34.14 2.18
CA PRO A 516 14.58 -33.88 2.37
C PRO A 516 14.23 -33.19 3.71
N SER A 517 13.28 -32.25 3.65
CA SER A 517 12.76 -31.45 4.77
C SER A 517 11.41 -31.97 5.29
N GLY A 518 11.06 -31.65 6.55
CA GLY A 518 9.79 -31.96 7.22
C GLY A 518 9.90 -32.75 8.54
N GLY A 519 11.08 -33.30 8.85
CA GLY A 519 11.28 -34.11 10.06
C GLY A 519 10.78 -35.55 9.92
N PRO A 520 10.44 -36.23 11.02
CA PRO A 520 10.18 -37.68 11.03
C PRO A 520 8.76 -38.12 10.63
N ILE A 521 7.78 -37.21 10.56
CA ILE A 521 6.36 -37.57 10.34
C ILE A 521 5.91 -37.24 8.91
N THR A 522 5.80 -35.95 8.59
CA THR A 522 5.42 -35.47 7.26
C THR A 522 6.62 -34.78 6.59
N LYS A 523 6.72 -34.88 5.26
CA LYS A 523 7.76 -34.20 4.47
C LYS A 523 7.18 -32.97 3.80
N ASP A 524 7.99 -31.94 3.61
CA ASP A 524 7.63 -30.72 2.87
C ASP A 524 8.80 -30.32 1.98
N ASN A 525 8.78 -30.78 0.73
CA ASN A 525 9.86 -30.57 -0.24
C ASN A 525 9.33 -29.76 -1.42
N THR A 526 9.29 -28.44 -1.23
CA THR A 526 8.69 -27.46 -2.15
C THR A 526 9.72 -26.44 -2.65
N ALA A 527 11.02 -26.71 -2.50
CA ALA A 527 12.14 -25.80 -2.75
C ALA A 527 12.34 -24.61 -1.78
N VAL A 528 11.48 -24.45 -0.75
CA VAL A 528 11.68 -23.41 0.29
C VAL A 528 13.00 -23.64 1.05
N GLU A 529 13.28 -24.89 1.45
CA GLU A 529 14.50 -25.30 2.15
C GLU A 529 15.61 -25.81 1.23
N TYR A 530 15.49 -25.65 -0.10
CA TYR A 530 16.64 -25.92 -0.97
C TYR A 530 17.74 -24.92 -0.68
N TYR A 531 18.93 -25.44 -0.42
CA TYR A 531 20.07 -24.69 0.10
C TYR A 531 21.34 -24.96 -0.72
N ASP A 532 22.39 -24.19 -0.44
CA ASP A 532 23.60 -24.11 -1.28
C ASP A 532 23.23 -23.67 -2.71
N THR A 533 22.59 -22.50 -2.79
CA THR A 533 22.16 -21.82 -4.02
C THR A 533 22.67 -20.38 -4.08
N ILE A 534 22.85 -19.85 -5.30
CA ILE A 534 23.02 -18.42 -5.52
C ILE A 534 21.67 -17.76 -5.27
N PHE A 535 21.63 -16.88 -4.27
CA PHE A 535 20.41 -16.25 -3.77
C PHE A 535 20.24 -14.81 -4.27
N THR A 536 21.32 -14.18 -4.74
CA THR A 536 21.30 -12.85 -5.35
C THR A 536 22.44 -12.68 -6.36
N VAL A 537 22.19 -11.95 -7.43
CA VAL A 537 23.15 -11.62 -8.50
C VAL A 537 22.95 -10.17 -8.90
N ASP A 538 24.05 -9.47 -9.21
CA ASP A 538 23.99 -8.16 -9.84
C ASP A 538 25.20 -7.94 -10.77
N GLU A 539 25.00 -7.23 -11.88
CA GLU A 539 26.05 -6.84 -12.82
C GLU A 539 26.29 -5.33 -12.75
N SER A 540 27.56 -4.91 -12.75
CA SER A 540 27.88 -3.49 -12.77
C SER A 540 27.40 -2.82 -14.06
N ALA A 541 26.50 -1.83 -13.93
CA ALA A 541 26.12 -0.94 -15.02
C ALA A 541 27.26 -0.01 -15.49
N VAL A 542 28.39 0.04 -14.77
CA VAL A 542 29.54 0.91 -15.06
C VAL A 542 30.59 0.21 -15.91
N LYS A 543 30.76 -1.11 -15.73
CA LYS A 543 31.76 -1.90 -16.47
C LYS A 543 31.21 -3.28 -16.83
N PRO A 544 31.04 -3.58 -18.13
CA PRO A 544 30.62 -4.91 -18.58
C PRO A 544 31.52 -6.04 -18.07
N GLY A 545 30.90 -7.16 -17.73
CA GLY A 545 31.61 -8.36 -17.27
C GLY A 545 32.11 -8.31 -15.82
N VAL A 546 31.74 -7.27 -15.06
CA VAL A 546 31.86 -7.27 -13.59
C VAL A 546 30.54 -7.74 -12.99
N ILE A 547 30.53 -8.98 -12.49
CA ILE A 547 29.30 -9.64 -11.98
C ILE A 547 29.57 -10.10 -10.54
N TRP A 548 28.62 -9.83 -9.67
CA TRP A 548 28.61 -10.23 -8.26
C TRP A 548 27.56 -11.30 -8.03
N ALA A 549 27.89 -12.31 -7.23
CA ALA A 549 26.97 -13.37 -6.82
C ALA A 549 27.07 -13.60 -5.32
N GLY A 550 25.93 -13.74 -4.66
CA GLY A 550 25.82 -14.06 -3.23
C GLY A 550 24.97 -15.31 -3.02
N SER A 551 25.42 -16.22 -2.16
CA SER A 551 24.72 -17.47 -1.86
C SER A 551 23.93 -17.44 -0.54
N ASP A 552 22.97 -18.35 -0.42
CA ASP A 552 22.21 -18.56 0.82
C ASP A 552 23.04 -19.21 1.95
N ASP A 553 24.21 -19.74 1.61
CA ASP A 553 25.23 -20.32 2.51
C ASP A 553 26.40 -19.38 2.86
N GLY A 554 26.31 -18.12 2.47
CA GLY A 554 27.14 -17.04 3.00
C GLY A 554 28.41 -16.74 2.22
N LEU A 555 28.50 -17.17 0.97
CA LEU A 555 29.61 -16.81 0.10
C LEU A 555 29.26 -15.65 -0.80
N ILE A 556 30.24 -14.77 -1.01
CA ILE A 556 30.21 -13.70 -2.01
C ILE A 556 31.31 -13.94 -3.01
N HIS A 557 30.96 -13.97 -4.30
CA HIS A 557 31.90 -14.09 -5.39
C HIS A 557 31.80 -12.91 -6.36
N VAL A 558 32.92 -12.54 -6.96
CA VAL A 558 32.99 -11.55 -8.04
C VAL A 558 33.82 -12.07 -9.21
N THR A 559 33.37 -11.78 -10.43
CA THR A 559 34.16 -11.88 -11.65
C THR A 559 34.36 -10.49 -12.22
N THR A 560 35.49 -10.27 -12.91
CA THR A 560 35.77 -9.01 -13.62
C THR A 560 36.12 -9.24 -15.10
N ASP A 561 35.89 -10.47 -15.59
CA ASP A 561 36.27 -10.94 -16.92
C ASP A 561 35.18 -11.78 -17.60
N ASP A 562 33.92 -11.40 -17.33
CA ASP A 562 32.71 -11.99 -17.93
C ASP A 562 32.54 -13.48 -17.59
N GLY A 563 32.75 -13.83 -16.32
CA GLY A 563 32.50 -15.18 -15.79
C GLY A 563 33.64 -16.18 -15.98
N LYS A 564 34.73 -15.80 -16.63
CA LYS A 564 35.87 -16.71 -16.88
C LYS A 564 36.59 -17.09 -15.60
N ASN A 565 36.78 -16.13 -14.69
CA ASN A 565 37.38 -16.35 -13.38
C ASN A 565 36.50 -15.72 -12.29
N TRP A 566 36.26 -16.47 -11.22
CA TRP A 566 35.49 -16.05 -10.05
C TRP A 566 36.38 -16.05 -8.81
N GLN A 567 36.28 -14.99 -8.01
CA GLN A 567 37.03 -14.84 -6.75
C GLN A 567 36.05 -14.84 -5.59
N ASN A 568 36.30 -15.67 -4.59
CA ASN A 568 35.59 -15.59 -3.30
C ASN A 568 36.11 -14.36 -2.55
N VAL A 569 35.21 -13.42 -2.29
CA VAL A 569 35.47 -12.13 -1.68
C VAL A 569 34.62 -11.91 -0.45
N THR A 570 34.19 -12.99 0.22
CA THR A 570 33.34 -12.92 1.42
C THR A 570 34.02 -12.11 2.54
N PRO A 571 33.32 -11.17 3.21
CA PRO A 571 33.84 -10.46 4.38
C PRO A 571 34.33 -11.44 5.46
N LYS A 572 35.50 -11.16 6.06
CA LYS A 572 36.11 -12.07 7.04
C LYS A 572 35.35 -12.15 8.37
N ASP A 573 34.57 -11.12 8.67
CA ASP A 573 33.72 -10.99 9.86
C ASP A 573 32.27 -11.46 9.61
N ALA A 574 31.94 -11.91 8.40
CA ALA A 574 30.63 -12.48 8.11
C ALA A 574 30.43 -13.79 8.90
N PRO A 575 29.29 -13.96 9.61
CA PRO A 575 28.95 -15.22 10.26
C PRO A 575 28.92 -16.38 9.25
N GLU A 576 29.32 -17.57 9.71
CA GLU A 576 29.18 -18.77 8.89
C GLU A 576 27.68 -19.08 8.66
N TRP A 577 27.32 -19.46 7.43
CA TRP A 577 25.94 -19.78 7.01
C TRP A 577 24.98 -18.59 6.88
N ILE A 578 25.48 -17.35 6.96
CA ILE A 578 24.66 -16.15 6.73
C ILE A 578 24.07 -16.14 5.32
N ARG A 579 22.77 -15.82 5.19
CA ARG A 579 22.16 -15.70 3.86
C ARG A 579 22.52 -14.34 3.26
N ILE A 580 23.20 -14.34 2.11
CA ILE A 580 23.41 -13.12 1.33
C ILE A 580 22.12 -12.79 0.59
N ASN A 581 21.31 -11.89 1.16
CA ASN A 581 19.93 -11.66 0.71
C ASN A 581 19.84 -10.65 -0.44
N CYS A 582 20.76 -9.70 -0.51
CA CYS A 582 20.80 -8.65 -1.53
C CYS A 582 22.24 -8.21 -1.78
N ILE A 583 22.64 -8.13 -3.05
CA ILE A 583 23.82 -7.41 -3.50
C ILE A 583 23.36 -6.28 -4.44
N ALA A 584 23.94 -5.10 -4.30
CA ALA A 584 23.74 -3.98 -5.21
C ALA A 584 25.10 -3.44 -5.66
N ALA A 585 25.41 -3.59 -6.95
CA ALA A 585 26.55 -2.97 -7.59
C ALA A 585 26.33 -1.44 -7.65
N SER A 586 27.39 -0.67 -7.45
CA SER A 586 27.30 0.79 -7.53
C SER A 586 26.94 1.23 -8.96
N PRO A 587 25.97 2.15 -9.13
CA PRO A 587 25.67 2.74 -10.42
C PRO A 587 26.75 3.75 -10.86
N PHE A 588 27.77 4.01 -10.02
CA PHE A 588 28.79 5.01 -10.28
C PHE A 588 30.23 4.48 -10.36
N ASP A 589 30.55 3.35 -9.70
CA ASP A 589 31.90 2.78 -9.73
C ASP A 589 31.89 1.26 -9.87
N ALA A 590 32.67 0.74 -10.82
CA ALA A 590 32.72 -0.70 -11.11
C ALA A 590 33.22 -1.58 -9.94
N GLY A 591 34.07 -1.04 -9.06
CA GLY A 591 34.65 -1.77 -7.93
C GLY A 591 33.82 -1.73 -6.64
N THR A 592 32.70 -0.99 -6.64
CA THR A 592 31.90 -0.73 -5.45
C THR A 592 30.65 -1.60 -5.44
N ALA A 593 30.37 -2.25 -4.32
CA ALA A 593 29.13 -3.00 -4.09
C ALA A 593 28.68 -2.87 -2.62
N TYR A 594 27.37 -2.99 -2.43
CA TYR A 594 26.69 -2.99 -1.14
C TYR A 594 26.00 -4.33 -0.94
N VAL A 595 26.00 -4.84 0.29
CA VAL A 595 25.47 -6.16 0.62
C VAL A 595 24.57 -6.05 1.83
N ALA A 596 23.37 -6.64 1.74
CA ALA A 596 22.52 -6.94 2.88
C ALA A 596 22.40 -8.45 3.07
N ALA A 597 22.53 -8.90 4.31
CA ALA A 597 22.48 -10.31 4.67
C ALA A 597 21.64 -10.51 5.95
N THR A 598 21.26 -11.76 6.24
CA THR A 598 20.42 -12.07 7.42
C THR A 598 20.69 -13.44 8.01
N MET A 599 20.48 -13.56 9.33
CA MET A 599 20.60 -14.78 10.13
C MET A 599 19.31 -15.13 10.89
N TYR A 600 18.16 -14.52 10.57
CA TYR A 600 16.94 -14.67 11.39
C TYR A 600 16.47 -16.13 11.56
N LEU A 601 16.68 -16.99 10.55
CA LEU A 601 16.42 -18.45 10.64
C LEU A 601 17.49 -19.24 11.43
N SER A 602 18.44 -18.54 12.05
CA SER A 602 19.41 -19.05 13.01
C SER A 602 19.26 -18.38 14.38
N ASP A 603 18.13 -17.70 14.63
CA ASP A 603 17.81 -16.98 15.86
C ASP A 603 18.74 -15.79 16.15
N ASP A 604 19.21 -15.13 15.08
CA ASP A 604 20.03 -13.91 15.14
C ASP A 604 19.41 -12.82 14.26
N PHE A 605 18.95 -11.76 14.93
CA PHE A 605 18.20 -10.64 14.33
C PHE A 605 19.05 -9.37 14.16
N HIS A 606 20.38 -9.48 14.29
CA HIS A 606 21.26 -8.33 14.07
C HIS A 606 21.22 -7.85 12.61
N PRO A 607 21.34 -6.54 12.36
CA PRO A 607 21.51 -6.02 11.01
C PRO A 607 22.90 -6.36 10.46
N PHE A 608 22.94 -6.73 9.18
CA PHE A 608 24.18 -7.10 8.49
C PHE A 608 24.25 -6.40 7.13
N LEU A 609 24.96 -5.27 7.12
CA LEU A 609 25.25 -4.49 5.92
C LEU A 609 26.76 -4.30 5.75
N TRP A 610 27.26 -4.52 4.53
CA TRP A 610 28.66 -4.20 4.18
C TRP A 610 28.77 -3.42 2.88
N LYS A 611 29.86 -2.66 2.78
CA LYS A 611 30.31 -1.96 1.57
C LYS A 611 31.73 -2.39 1.21
N THR A 612 31.99 -2.54 -0.09
CA THR A 612 33.34 -2.61 -0.67
C THR A 612 33.50 -1.54 -1.74
N THR A 613 34.74 -1.14 -2.04
CA THR A 613 35.09 -0.21 -3.13
C THR A 613 36.22 -0.73 -4.01
N ASP A 614 36.67 -1.97 -3.80
CA ASP A 614 37.88 -2.53 -4.42
C ASP A 614 37.69 -3.96 -4.95
N PHE A 615 36.49 -4.24 -5.45
CA PHE A 615 36.08 -5.57 -5.92
C PHE A 615 36.09 -6.62 -4.80
N GLY A 616 35.72 -6.24 -3.57
CA GLY A 616 35.53 -7.15 -2.44
C GLY A 616 36.83 -7.57 -1.74
N LYS A 617 37.97 -6.94 -2.07
CA LYS A 617 39.24 -7.22 -1.37
C LYS A 617 39.18 -6.72 0.07
N THR A 618 38.49 -5.62 0.31
CA THR A 618 38.20 -5.08 1.64
C THR A 618 36.71 -4.75 1.80
N TRP A 619 36.22 -4.89 3.03
CA TRP A 619 34.83 -4.62 3.40
C TRP A 619 34.75 -3.75 4.65
N LYS A 620 33.74 -2.88 4.68
CA LYS A 620 33.36 -2.07 5.83
C LYS A 620 31.93 -2.44 6.23
N LYS A 621 31.72 -2.82 7.49
CA LYS A 621 30.37 -2.96 8.07
C LYS A 621 29.74 -1.57 8.20
N ILE A 622 28.50 -1.42 7.75
CA ILE A 622 27.80 -0.13 7.61
C ILE A 622 26.39 -0.20 8.23
N VAL A 623 26.30 -0.48 9.54
CA VAL A 623 25.02 -0.69 10.25
C VAL A 623 24.69 0.39 11.28
N ASN A 624 25.55 1.39 11.45
CA ASN A 624 25.38 2.40 12.49
C ASN A 624 24.06 3.16 12.33
N GLY A 625 23.19 3.11 13.33
CA GLY A 625 21.89 3.79 13.31
C GLY A 625 20.69 2.87 13.04
N ILE A 626 20.92 1.60 12.70
CA ILE A 626 19.89 0.55 12.66
C ILE A 626 19.88 -0.18 14.01
N PRO A 627 18.71 -0.44 14.63
CA PRO A 627 18.60 -1.22 15.86
C PRO A 627 19.14 -2.65 15.71
N GLU A 628 19.69 -3.22 16.79
CA GLU A 628 20.31 -4.55 16.81
C GLU A 628 19.30 -5.71 16.64
N ASN A 629 18.00 -5.45 16.68
CA ASN A 629 16.94 -6.44 16.52
C ASN A 629 16.12 -6.25 15.23
N ASP A 630 16.55 -5.35 14.33
CA ASP A 630 15.85 -5.05 13.08
C ASP A 630 16.71 -5.50 11.90
N PHE A 631 16.67 -6.81 11.63
CA PHE A 631 17.53 -7.42 10.62
C PHE A 631 17.25 -6.88 9.22
N THR A 632 18.32 -6.80 8.43
CA THR A 632 18.30 -6.19 7.11
C THR A 632 17.90 -7.17 6.02
N ARG A 633 17.04 -6.73 5.11
CA ARG A 633 16.56 -7.52 3.96
C ARG A 633 17.10 -6.98 2.64
N ALA A 634 17.10 -5.67 2.43
CA ALA A 634 17.49 -5.04 1.19
C ALA A 634 18.39 -3.82 1.42
N ILE A 635 19.30 -3.56 0.47
CA ILE A 635 20.07 -2.32 0.40
C ILE A 635 20.18 -1.89 -1.06
N ARG A 636 19.84 -0.63 -1.36
CA ARG A 636 19.88 -0.10 -2.73
C ARG A 636 20.47 1.31 -2.77
N PRO A 637 21.46 1.58 -3.63
CA PRO A 637 21.95 2.93 -3.89
C PRO A 637 20.97 3.69 -4.80
N ASP A 638 20.76 4.98 -4.52
CA ASP A 638 20.05 5.86 -5.45
C ASP A 638 20.88 6.02 -6.75
N PRO A 639 20.27 5.82 -7.94
CA PRO A 639 21.01 5.85 -9.21
C PRO A 639 21.38 7.27 -9.68
N ASN A 640 20.90 8.32 -9.00
CA ASN A 640 21.06 9.71 -9.40
C ASN A 640 21.86 10.55 -8.38
N GLN A 641 22.13 10.05 -7.17
CA GLN A 641 22.95 10.67 -6.13
C GLN A 641 23.91 9.67 -5.48
N ARG A 642 25.20 9.84 -5.76
CA ARG A 642 26.29 9.16 -5.05
C ARG A 642 26.20 9.44 -3.54
N GLY A 643 26.44 8.43 -2.69
CA GLY A 643 26.33 8.58 -1.24
C GLY A 643 24.97 8.21 -0.66
N LEU A 644 23.90 8.29 -1.47
CA LEU A 644 22.53 8.09 -0.99
C LEU A 644 22.13 6.62 -1.10
N LEU A 645 21.83 6.00 0.04
CA LEU A 645 21.41 4.60 0.15
C LEU A 645 20.07 4.49 0.90
N PHE A 646 19.32 3.45 0.56
CA PHE A 646 18.13 3.02 1.29
C PHE A 646 18.30 1.58 1.74
N ALA A 647 17.83 1.28 2.96
CA ALA A 647 17.82 -0.07 3.51
C ALA A 647 16.42 -0.45 3.98
N GLY A 648 15.95 -1.61 3.50
CA GLY A 648 14.74 -2.26 3.97
C GLY A 648 15.08 -3.31 5.01
N THR A 649 14.30 -3.35 6.09
CA THR A 649 14.47 -4.29 7.21
C THR A 649 13.19 -5.10 7.42
N GLU A 650 13.14 -5.88 8.50
CA GLU A 650 11.96 -6.64 8.88
C GLU A 650 10.74 -5.77 9.19
N SER A 651 10.96 -4.54 9.67
CA SER A 651 9.87 -3.68 10.12
C SER A 651 9.96 -2.23 9.64
N HIS A 652 11.15 -1.76 9.24
CA HIS A 652 11.39 -0.36 8.92
C HIS A 652 12.12 -0.08 7.61
N LEU A 653 11.99 1.16 7.14
CA LEU A 653 12.77 1.75 6.06
C LEU A 653 13.78 2.77 6.61
N TYR A 654 15.04 2.68 6.17
CA TYR A 654 16.12 3.58 6.56
C TYR A 654 16.76 4.27 5.35
N ILE A 655 17.33 5.45 5.60
CA ILE A 655 18.06 6.26 4.62
C ILE A 655 19.46 6.61 5.15
N SER A 656 20.44 6.65 4.27
CA SER A 656 21.81 7.11 4.55
C SER A 656 22.26 8.07 3.46
N TYR A 657 22.82 9.21 3.84
CA TYR A 657 23.39 10.21 2.91
C TYR A 657 24.92 10.12 2.79
N ASP A 658 25.56 9.24 3.56
CA ASP A 658 27.02 9.14 3.71
C ASP A 658 27.53 7.72 3.40
N ASP A 659 26.94 7.08 2.38
CA ASP A 659 27.37 5.77 1.87
C ASP A 659 27.30 4.63 2.91
N GLY A 660 26.40 4.75 3.89
CA GLY A 660 26.10 3.75 4.92
C GLY A 660 26.84 4.00 6.24
N ASP A 661 27.61 5.08 6.35
CA ASP A 661 28.33 5.41 7.57
C ASP A 661 27.37 5.71 8.73
N LYS A 662 26.20 6.29 8.44
CA LYS A 662 25.10 6.48 9.37
C LYS A 662 23.72 6.37 8.70
N TRP A 663 22.89 5.51 9.28
CA TRP A 663 21.48 5.35 8.91
C TRP A 663 20.55 6.21 9.78
N LEU A 664 19.48 6.70 9.16
CA LEU A 664 18.41 7.47 9.76
C LEU A 664 17.07 6.77 9.48
N PRO A 665 16.13 6.76 10.44
CA PRO A 665 14.76 6.28 10.18
C PRO A 665 14.09 7.07 9.05
N PHE A 666 13.43 6.37 8.13
CA PHE A 666 12.75 6.95 6.96
C PHE A 666 11.41 6.26 6.69
N GLN A 667 10.59 6.13 7.73
CA GLN A 667 9.34 5.35 7.67
C GLN A 667 8.19 6.04 6.91
N LEU A 668 8.11 7.38 6.97
CA LEU A 668 6.99 8.16 6.41
C LEU A 668 5.62 7.62 6.86
N ASN A 669 4.74 7.27 5.92
CA ASN A 669 3.45 6.62 6.15
C ASN A 669 3.46 5.10 5.84
N LEU A 670 4.63 4.48 5.69
CA LEU A 670 4.74 3.03 5.57
C LEU A 670 4.42 2.40 6.94
N PRO A 671 3.53 1.41 7.03
CA PRO A 671 3.32 0.69 8.29
C PRO A 671 4.55 -0.15 8.65
N ALA A 672 4.58 -0.71 9.86
CA ALA A 672 5.57 -1.72 10.23
C ALA A 672 5.36 -2.98 9.38
N VAL A 673 6.22 -3.21 8.39
CA VAL A 673 6.09 -4.29 7.40
C VAL A 673 7.48 -4.71 6.90
N PRO A 674 7.70 -6.00 6.59
CA PRO A 674 8.93 -6.42 5.95
C PRO A 674 9.10 -5.73 4.59
N VAL A 675 10.21 -4.98 4.46
CA VAL A 675 10.61 -4.32 3.21
C VAL A 675 11.56 -5.26 2.47
N THR A 676 11.03 -6.02 1.52
CA THR A 676 11.73 -7.14 0.89
C THR A 676 12.66 -6.71 -0.25
N ASP A 677 12.30 -5.64 -0.97
CA ASP A 677 13.15 -5.07 -2.02
C ASP A 677 12.75 -3.62 -2.34
N ILE A 678 13.70 -2.90 -2.97
CA ILE A 678 13.54 -1.52 -3.41
C ILE A 678 14.06 -1.43 -4.85
N ALA A 679 13.37 -0.68 -5.71
CA ALA A 679 13.83 -0.36 -7.06
C ALA A 679 13.66 1.14 -7.36
N PHE A 680 14.42 1.64 -8.33
CA PHE A 680 14.35 3.05 -8.74
C PHE A 680 14.00 3.15 -10.22
N GLN A 681 12.95 3.91 -10.55
CA GLN A 681 12.73 4.35 -11.92
C GLN A 681 13.55 5.63 -12.14
N LYS A 682 14.74 5.45 -12.73
CA LYS A 682 15.74 6.50 -12.91
C LYS A 682 15.22 7.69 -13.72
N ARG A 683 14.42 7.46 -14.76
CA ARG A 683 13.89 8.52 -15.64
C ARG A 683 12.89 9.41 -14.91
N ASP A 684 12.03 8.80 -14.10
CA ASP A 684 10.92 9.48 -13.44
C ASP A 684 11.32 10.02 -12.06
N ASP A 685 12.51 9.70 -11.55
CA ASP A 685 12.95 10.06 -10.19
C ASP A 685 12.00 9.51 -9.11
N GLU A 686 11.66 8.23 -9.21
CA GLU A 686 10.75 7.55 -8.29
C GLU A 686 11.42 6.33 -7.65
N MET A 687 11.05 6.06 -6.40
CA MET A 687 11.46 4.87 -5.67
C MET A 687 10.25 3.97 -5.45
N VAL A 688 10.37 2.69 -5.80
CA VAL A 688 9.35 1.67 -5.64
C VAL A 688 9.77 0.71 -4.53
N ILE A 689 8.84 0.35 -3.66
CA ILE A 689 9.06 -0.53 -2.52
C ILE A 689 8.17 -1.76 -2.69
N ALA A 690 8.77 -2.95 -2.65
CA ALA A 690 8.05 -4.19 -2.41
C ALA A 690 7.96 -4.46 -0.91
N THR A 691 6.77 -4.84 -0.46
CA THR A 691 6.53 -5.25 0.92
C THR A 691 5.99 -6.67 0.96
N GLN A 692 6.22 -7.34 2.09
CA GLN A 692 5.57 -8.60 2.37
C GLN A 692 4.38 -8.38 3.29
N GLY A 693 3.20 -8.11 2.72
CA GLY A 693 1.95 -7.97 3.48
C GLY A 693 1.21 -6.64 3.29
N ARG A 694 1.74 -5.70 2.49
CA ARG A 694 1.08 -4.40 2.21
C ARG A 694 1.15 -3.94 0.74
N GLY A 695 1.49 -4.85 -0.17
CA GLY A 695 1.60 -4.57 -1.61
C GLY A 695 2.78 -3.68 -1.99
N PHE A 696 2.68 -2.98 -3.12
CA PHE A 696 3.68 -2.02 -3.58
C PHE A 696 3.42 -0.60 -3.11
N TYR A 697 4.50 0.14 -2.85
CA TYR A 697 4.47 1.57 -2.59
C TYR A 697 5.38 2.33 -3.55
N VAL A 698 5.01 3.57 -3.90
CA VAL A 698 5.85 4.47 -4.70
C VAL A 698 6.07 5.79 -3.98
N LEU A 699 7.33 6.24 -3.98
CA LEU A 699 7.72 7.59 -3.60
C LEU A 699 7.98 8.42 -4.86
N ASP A 700 7.11 9.40 -5.12
CA ASP A 700 7.14 10.21 -6.35
C ASP A 700 8.24 11.28 -6.37
N ASP A 701 8.67 11.74 -5.20
CA ASP A 701 9.39 13.02 -5.02
C ASP A 701 10.84 12.81 -4.55
N MET A 702 11.59 11.87 -5.15
CA MET A 702 13.01 11.67 -4.81
C MET A 702 13.90 12.92 -4.90
N PRO A 703 13.67 13.90 -5.81
CA PRO A 703 14.46 15.13 -5.82
C PRO A 703 14.38 15.92 -4.51
N LEU A 704 13.22 15.87 -3.82
CA LEU A 704 13.08 16.44 -2.48
C LEU A 704 13.97 15.70 -1.49
N VAL A 705 13.90 14.36 -1.46
CA VAL A 705 14.70 13.52 -0.56
C VAL A 705 16.20 13.80 -0.72
N ARG A 706 16.68 13.92 -1.95
CA ARG A 706 18.07 14.29 -2.27
C ARG A 706 18.49 15.69 -1.80
N SER A 707 17.51 16.60 -1.66
CA SER A 707 17.73 17.97 -1.18
C SER A 707 17.81 18.07 0.34
N PHE A 708 17.30 17.07 1.07
CA PHE A 708 17.38 16.98 2.54
C PHE A 708 18.70 16.41 3.06
N ASP A 709 19.65 16.16 2.17
CA ASP A 709 21.03 15.86 2.54
C ASP A 709 21.53 16.87 3.60
N PRO A 710 21.94 16.43 4.80
CA PRO A 710 22.39 17.31 5.87
C PRO A 710 23.56 18.21 5.51
N SER A 711 24.34 17.85 4.49
CA SER A 711 25.41 18.68 3.96
C SER A 711 24.92 19.83 3.07
N LYS A 712 23.70 19.71 2.51
CA LYS A 712 23.10 20.68 1.58
C LYS A 712 22.04 21.55 2.24
N PHE A 713 21.24 20.99 3.15
CA PHE A 713 20.15 21.70 3.82
C PHE A 713 20.29 21.59 5.34
N GLN A 714 20.38 22.74 5.99
CA GLN A 714 20.30 22.85 7.43
C GLN A 714 18.95 23.48 7.77
N HIS A 715 18.22 22.90 8.74
CA HIS A 715 16.89 23.35 9.21
C HIS A 715 16.88 24.75 9.88
N ASN A 716 17.89 25.57 9.65
CA ASN A 716 18.07 26.91 10.19
C ASN A 716 17.71 28.03 9.20
N GLU A 717 17.55 27.71 7.91
CA GLU A 717 17.12 28.66 6.88
C GLU A 717 15.68 29.14 7.17
N PRO A 718 15.39 30.45 7.22
CA PRO A 718 14.04 30.95 7.52
C PRO A 718 12.96 30.49 6.54
N LEU A 719 13.36 30.31 5.28
CA LEU A 719 12.52 29.98 4.14
C LEU A 719 13.37 29.21 3.14
N LYS A 720 12.87 28.10 2.61
CA LYS A 720 13.53 27.38 1.51
C LYS A 720 12.48 26.87 0.53
N LEU A 721 12.62 27.21 -0.75
CA LEU A 721 11.90 26.57 -1.85
C LEU A 721 12.77 25.42 -2.40
N PHE A 722 12.19 24.25 -2.59
CA PHE A 722 12.92 23.07 -3.06
C PHE A 722 12.78 22.89 -4.58
N PRO A 723 13.72 22.17 -5.23
CA PRO A 723 13.61 21.83 -6.64
C PRO A 723 12.27 21.16 -6.95
N VAL A 724 11.63 21.60 -8.03
CA VAL A 724 10.34 21.07 -8.49
C VAL A 724 10.59 20.02 -9.57
N LYS A 725 10.11 18.80 -9.34
CA LYS A 725 10.15 17.70 -10.33
C LYS A 725 9.40 18.12 -11.61
N PRO A 726 9.91 17.82 -12.82
CA PRO A 726 9.18 18.08 -14.06
C PRO A 726 7.74 17.57 -14.00
N ALA A 727 6.78 18.45 -14.25
CA ALA A 727 5.36 18.10 -14.20
C ALA A 727 4.91 17.56 -15.56
N ILE A 728 4.16 16.47 -15.57
CA ILE A 728 3.64 15.90 -16.82
C ILE A 728 2.25 16.47 -17.06
N ARG A 729 2.04 17.12 -18.20
CA ARG A 729 0.71 17.46 -18.67
C ARG A 729 0.06 16.21 -19.26
N ILE A 730 -0.74 15.56 -18.43
CA ILE A 730 -1.43 14.29 -18.71
C ILE A 730 -2.86 14.36 -18.17
N ALA A 731 -3.75 13.53 -18.71
CA ALA A 731 -5.09 13.35 -18.17
C ALA A 731 -5.08 12.39 -16.98
N GLY A 732 -6.12 12.44 -16.13
CA GLY A 732 -6.37 11.36 -15.18
C GLY A 732 -5.51 11.35 -13.92
N GLY A 733 -4.90 12.47 -13.52
CA GLY A 733 -4.13 12.51 -12.27
C GLY A 733 -5.00 12.20 -11.03
N GLY A 734 -4.35 11.77 -9.96
CA GLY A 734 -5.03 11.43 -8.72
C GLY A 734 -5.59 12.67 -8.02
N PHE A 735 -6.69 12.48 -7.29
CA PHE A 735 -7.33 13.54 -6.51
C PHE A 735 -6.50 14.05 -5.31
N GLY A 736 -5.20 13.75 -5.21
CA GLY A 736 -4.35 14.20 -4.12
C GLY A 736 -4.86 13.80 -2.73
N GLY A 737 -5.49 12.62 -2.60
CA GLY A 737 -6.09 12.12 -1.37
C GLY A 737 -7.55 12.51 -1.09
N ARG A 738 -8.24 13.23 -2.01
CA ARG A 738 -9.60 13.79 -1.75
C ARG A 738 -10.75 12.79 -1.91
N ARG A 739 -10.54 11.69 -2.64
CA ARG A 739 -11.45 10.54 -2.78
C ARG A 739 -10.61 9.28 -2.85
N ARG A 740 -10.15 8.81 -1.68
CA ARG A 740 -9.51 7.51 -1.60
C ARG A 740 -10.60 6.48 -1.88
N ASN A 741 -10.55 5.83 -3.04
CA ASN A 741 -11.29 4.61 -3.22
C ASN A 741 -10.63 3.58 -2.28
N PRO A 742 -11.29 3.09 -1.22
CA PRO A 742 -10.69 2.15 -0.29
C PRO A 742 -10.36 0.80 -0.95
N LEU A 743 -10.79 0.60 -2.20
CA LEU A 743 -10.60 -0.59 -3.01
C LEU A 743 -9.56 -0.40 -4.14
N ALA A 744 -8.84 0.72 -4.18
CA ALA A 744 -7.91 1.01 -5.27
C ALA A 744 -6.64 1.72 -4.82
N GLY A 745 -5.57 1.51 -5.60
CA GLY A 745 -4.30 2.18 -5.47
C GLY A 745 -4.37 3.67 -5.77
N GLU A 746 -3.44 4.41 -5.18
CA GLU A 746 -3.36 5.85 -5.30
C GLU A 746 -2.60 6.26 -6.55
N ASN A 747 -3.17 7.18 -7.32
CA ASN A 747 -2.51 7.79 -8.48
C ASN A 747 -1.64 8.99 -8.04
N PRO A 748 -0.54 9.34 -8.75
CA PRO A 748 0.24 10.52 -8.41
C PRO A 748 -0.59 11.79 -8.56
N ALA A 749 -0.18 12.85 -7.86
CA ALA A 749 -0.90 14.11 -7.87
C ALA A 749 -1.02 14.71 -9.28
N ASP A 750 -2.18 15.30 -9.58
CA ASP A 750 -2.44 15.93 -10.88
C ASP A 750 -1.83 17.34 -10.98
N GLY A 751 -0.53 17.41 -11.26
CA GLY A 751 0.15 18.68 -11.57
C GLY A 751 1.57 18.79 -11.06
N ALA A 752 2.03 20.03 -10.87
CA ALA A 752 3.36 20.33 -10.33
C ALA A 752 3.31 20.36 -8.80
N THR A 753 4.04 19.44 -8.16
CA THR A 753 4.19 19.41 -6.70
C THR A 753 5.27 20.39 -6.26
N ILE A 754 4.90 21.34 -5.42
CA ILE A 754 5.78 22.38 -4.87
C ILE A 754 6.01 22.09 -3.40
N PHE A 755 7.28 21.97 -3.02
CA PHE A 755 7.71 21.80 -1.63
C PHE A 755 8.47 23.03 -1.16
N TYR A 756 8.18 23.47 0.05
CA TYR A 756 8.93 24.54 0.71
C TYR A 756 8.95 24.37 2.21
N TYR A 757 10.04 24.79 2.85
CA TYR A 757 10.22 24.77 4.29
C TYR A 757 10.08 26.18 4.86
N LEU A 758 9.33 26.29 5.96
CA LEU A 758 9.19 27.49 6.76
C LEU A 758 9.74 27.19 8.16
N LYS A 759 10.79 27.90 8.59
CA LYS A 759 11.35 27.68 9.93
C LYS A 759 10.34 27.98 11.03
N GLU A 760 9.49 28.96 10.81
CA GLU A 760 8.46 29.40 11.75
C GLU A 760 7.18 29.71 10.95
N LYS A 761 6.02 29.62 11.62
CA LYS A 761 4.76 30.05 11.01
C LYS A 761 4.84 31.54 10.62
N PRO A 762 4.53 31.91 9.36
CA PRO A 762 4.68 33.29 8.90
C PRO A 762 3.65 34.21 9.54
N LYS A 763 4.02 35.49 9.70
CA LYS A 763 3.15 36.51 10.30
C LYS A 763 2.24 37.17 9.27
N GLY A 764 2.74 37.32 8.05
CA GLY A 764 2.05 37.88 6.91
C GLY A 764 1.39 36.85 6.02
N GLU A 765 0.90 37.33 4.88
CA GLU A 765 0.38 36.49 3.80
C GLU A 765 1.55 35.84 3.05
N LEU A 766 1.52 34.51 2.94
CA LEU A 766 2.33 33.73 2.02
C LEU A 766 1.64 33.65 0.66
N LYS A 767 2.41 33.81 -0.41
CA LYS A 767 1.95 33.69 -1.81
C LYS A 767 2.85 32.76 -2.62
N LEU A 768 2.25 31.91 -3.44
CA LEU A 768 2.92 31.17 -4.52
C LEU A 768 2.53 31.81 -5.85
N ARG A 769 3.51 32.28 -6.62
CA ARG A 769 3.29 32.84 -7.96
C ARG A 769 3.88 31.92 -9.01
N PHE A 770 3.04 31.47 -9.93
CA PHE A 770 3.46 30.68 -11.08
C PHE A 770 3.61 31.62 -12.27
N LEU A 771 4.78 31.60 -12.92
CA LEU A 771 5.10 32.47 -14.04
C LEU A 771 5.62 31.65 -15.23
N THR A 772 5.40 32.16 -16.43
CA THR A 772 6.07 31.67 -17.64
C THR A 772 7.57 31.98 -17.60
N ALA A 773 8.36 31.34 -18.47
CA ALA A 773 9.76 31.69 -18.67
C ALA A 773 10.03 33.19 -18.95
N SER A 774 9.08 33.88 -19.59
CA SER A 774 9.15 35.33 -19.86
C SER A 774 8.75 36.22 -18.67
N GLY A 775 8.37 35.63 -17.53
CA GLY A 775 7.95 36.35 -16.33
C GLY A 775 6.48 36.80 -16.32
N LYS A 776 5.64 36.28 -17.23
CA LYS A 776 4.20 36.57 -17.21
C LYS A 776 3.53 35.72 -16.13
N LEU A 777 2.71 36.34 -15.27
CA LEU A 777 1.94 35.63 -14.26
C LEU A 777 0.93 34.67 -14.92
N VAL A 778 0.93 33.44 -14.45
CA VAL A 778 0.00 32.37 -14.83
C VAL A 778 -1.11 32.24 -13.80
N ARG A 779 -0.72 32.15 -12.52
CA ARG A 779 -1.62 32.03 -11.36
C ARG A 779 -0.93 32.49 -10.08
N GLU A 780 -1.68 33.11 -9.16
CA GLU A 780 -1.21 33.43 -7.81
C GLU A 780 -2.09 32.72 -6.78
N ILE A 781 -1.46 32.03 -5.82
CA ILE A 781 -2.16 31.32 -4.75
C ILE A 781 -1.77 31.95 -3.42
N SER A 782 -2.78 32.34 -2.64
CA SER A 782 -2.61 32.93 -1.32
C SER A 782 -2.80 31.91 -0.20
N SER A 783 -2.15 32.15 0.93
CA SER A 783 -2.44 31.50 2.22
C SER A 783 -3.66 32.08 2.94
N LYS A 784 -4.20 33.22 2.47
CA LYS A 784 -5.41 33.84 3.00
C LYS A 784 -6.60 33.55 2.08
N PRO A 785 -7.79 33.30 2.66
CA PRO A 785 -9.01 33.20 1.86
C PRO A 785 -9.23 34.49 1.06
N PRO A 786 -9.80 34.39 -0.16
CA PRO A 786 -10.16 35.56 -0.94
C PRO A 786 -11.10 36.47 -0.15
N THR A 787 -10.91 37.79 -0.26
CA THR A 787 -11.61 38.80 0.56
C THR A 787 -13.03 39.15 0.09
N HIS A 788 -13.56 38.50 -0.96
CA HIS A 788 -14.89 38.76 -1.50
C HIS A 788 -15.63 37.46 -1.85
N ALA A 789 -16.96 37.56 -1.85
CA ALA A 789 -17.94 36.51 -2.13
C ALA A 789 -17.92 36.02 -3.60
N ASP A 790 -16.76 35.81 -4.20
CA ASP A 790 -16.60 35.38 -5.60
C ASP A 790 -16.80 33.87 -5.80
N GLU A 791 -17.42 33.19 -4.83
CA GLU A 791 -17.67 31.75 -4.93
C GLU A 791 -19.08 31.50 -5.47
N ALA A 792 -19.12 30.84 -6.62
CA ALA A 792 -20.27 30.09 -7.09
C ALA A 792 -20.63 29.06 -6.00
N GLU A 793 -21.77 29.23 -5.34
CA GLU A 793 -22.28 28.24 -4.39
C GLU A 793 -23.11 27.23 -5.19
N ASP A 794 -22.56 26.04 -5.44
CA ASP A 794 -23.35 24.86 -5.77
C ASP A 794 -23.69 24.11 -4.46
N PRO A 795 -24.96 24.15 -3.99
CA PRO A 795 -25.38 23.47 -2.78
C PRO A 795 -25.50 21.94 -2.93
N GLU A 796 -25.46 21.38 -4.14
CA GLU A 796 -25.58 19.93 -4.39
C GLU A 796 -24.23 19.22 -4.61
N GLU A 797 -23.15 19.98 -4.81
CA GLU A 797 -21.81 19.41 -4.76
C GLU A 797 -21.43 19.13 -3.30
N GLU A 798 -21.60 17.88 -2.84
CA GLU A 798 -20.83 17.29 -1.73
C GLU A 798 -19.33 17.18 -2.09
N ARG A 799 -18.76 18.21 -2.72
CA ARG A 799 -17.33 18.37 -2.87
C ARG A 799 -16.84 19.11 -1.62
N PRO A 800 -15.91 18.53 -0.84
CA PRO A 800 -15.26 19.27 0.22
C PRO A 800 -14.66 20.56 -0.35
N ARG A 801 -15.06 21.72 0.18
CA ARG A 801 -14.51 23.03 -0.15
C ARG A 801 -13.03 23.05 0.26
N ASP A 802 -12.14 22.81 -0.69
CA ASP A 802 -10.73 23.12 -0.51
C ASP A 802 -10.57 24.58 -0.90
N ASN A 803 -10.31 25.45 0.06
CA ASN A 803 -10.07 26.88 -0.20
C ASN A 803 -8.82 27.10 -1.10
N ASN A 804 -8.15 26.01 -1.54
CA ASN A 804 -7.00 25.97 -2.43
C ASN A 804 -5.92 26.98 -2.01
N LEU A 805 -5.72 27.07 -0.70
CA LEU A 805 -4.79 28.01 -0.09
C LEU A 805 -3.40 27.42 -0.04
N ALA A 806 -2.39 28.26 -0.20
CA ALA A 806 -1.00 27.87 0.02
C ALA A 806 -0.79 27.57 1.52
N PRO A 807 -0.35 26.37 1.91
CA PRO A 807 -0.14 26.04 3.32
C PRO A 807 0.95 26.92 3.96
N ALA A 808 0.61 27.52 5.10
CA ALA A 808 1.53 28.38 5.85
C ALA A 808 1.82 27.79 7.24
N LYS A 809 2.22 26.52 7.30
CA LYS A 809 2.57 25.83 8.55
C LYS A 809 4.08 25.90 8.80
N GLU A 810 4.49 25.90 10.06
CA GLU A 810 5.88 25.65 10.41
C GLU A 810 6.32 24.26 9.92
N GLY A 811 7.57 24.14 9.45
CA GLY A 811 8.13 22.93 8.87
C GLY A 811 7.96 22.84 7.35
N LEU A 812 8.00 21.61 6.83
CA LEU A 812 7.82 21.34 5.40
C LEU A 812 6.34 21.52 5.01
N ASN A 813 6.10 22.17 3.89
CA ASN A 813 4.80 22.41 3.29
C ASN A 813 4.78 21.85 1.86
N ARG A 814 3.60 21.42 1.42
CA ARG A 814 3.36 20.85 0.09
C ARG A 814 2.15 21.51 -0.55
N TYR A 815 2.28 21.96 -1.79
CA TYR A 815 1.17 22.47 -2.60
C TYR A 815 1.22 21.86 -4.01
N VAL A 816 0.07 21.48 -4.58
CA VAL A 816 0.00 20.94 -5.95
C VAL A 816 -0.64 21.99 -6.84
N TRP A 817 0.12 22.51 -7.80
CA TRP A 817 -0.44 23.34 -8.85
C TRP A 817 -0.98 22.44 -9.96
N ASP A 818 -2.29 22.47 -10.16
CA ASP A 818 -3.07 21.79 -11.21
C ASP A 818 -2.70 22.17 -12.67
N LEU A 819 -1.63 22.95 -12.83
CA LEU A 819 -1.14 23.51 -14.09
C LEU A 819 -2.15 24.45 -14.74
N ARG A 820 -3.15 24.99 -14.05
CA ARG A 820 -4.13 25.89 -14.65
C ARG A 820 -3.76 27.36 -14.48
N TYR A 821 -4.12 28.15 -15.48
CA TYR A 821 -4.15 29.61 -15.39
C TYR A 821 -5.24 30.06 -14.39
N GLU A 822 -5.19 31.34 -14.02
CA GLU A 822 -6.22 31.96 -13.18
C GLU A 822 -7.64 31.68 -13.69
N LYS A 823 -8.56 31.40 -12.75
CA LYS A 823 -9.97 31.14 -13.05
C LYS A 823 -10.66 32.40 -13.58
N SER A 824 -11.75 32.20 -14.32
CA SER A 824 -12.67 33.28 -14.66
C SER A 824 -13.44 33.77 -13.43
N THR A 825 -13.97 35.00 -13.50
CA THR A 825 -14.72 35.64 -12.39
C THR A 825 -16.00 34.85 -12.06
N GLY A 826 -16.21 34.53 -10.78
CA GLY A 826 -17.44 33.95 -10.26
C GLY A 826 -18.33 35.00 -9.58
N PHE A 827 -19.49 34.61 -9.06
CA PHE A 827 -20.33 35.44 -8.20
C PHE A 827 -21.28 34.58 -7.33
N PRO A 828 -21.83 35.12 -6.23
CA PRO A 828 -22.72 34.35 -5.34
C PRO A 828 -23.96 33.80 -6.07
N GLY A 829 -24.24 32.51 -5.84
CA GLY A 829 -25.36 31.81 -6.45
C GLY A 829 -25.23 31.60 -7.97
N LEU A 830 -24.00 31.63 -8.49
CA LEU A 830 -23.70 31.18 -9.84
C LEU A 830 -23.75 29.65 -9.91
N LEU A 831 -24.59 29.12 -10.79
CA LEU A 831 -24.64 27.69 -11.10
C LEU A 831 -24.27 27.50 -12.57
N MET A 832 -23.38 26.55 -12.82
CA MET A 832 -23.00 26.12 -14.16
C MET A 832 -23.42 24.67 -14.37
N TRP A 833 -23.76 24.30 -15.59
CA TRP A 833 -24.19 22.94 -15.93
C TRP A 833 -23.04 22.21 -16.63
N ASP A 834 -22.68 22.70 -17.81
CA ASP A 834 -21.60 22.13 -18.62
C ASP A 834 -20.35 23.06 -18.64
N GLY A 835 -20.54 24.36 -18.42
CA GLY A 835 -19.44 25.32 -18.30
C GLY A 835 -18.65 25.20 -16.99
N ARG A 836 -17.37 25.54 -17.04
CA ARG A 836 -16.51 25.65 -15.85
C ARG A 836 -15.85 27.02 -15.78
N LEU A 837 -15.48 27.43 -14.57
CA LEU A 837 -14.75 28.69 -14.37
C LEU A 837 -13.23 28.52 -14.46
N ASP A 838 -12.74 27.29 -14.50
CA ASP A 838 -11.32 26.96 -14.53
C ASP A 838 -10.58 27.69 -15.66
N GLY A 839 -9.37 28.16 -15.37
CA GLY A 839 -8.47 28.66 -16.42
C GLY A 839 -7.93 27.49 -17.26
N PRO A 840 -7.51 27.75 -18.52
CA PRO A 840 -6.93 26.73 -19.38
C PRO A 840 -5.65 26.15 -18.77
N ARG A 841 -5.28 24.92 -19.16
CA ARG A 841 -4.03 24.30 -18.70
C ARG A 841 -2.80 24.94 -19.37
N ALA A 842 -1.76 25.16 -18.57
CA ALA A 842 -0.41 25.50 -18.97
C ALA A 842 0.16 24.44 -19.90
N ILE A 843 0.87 24.89 -20.93
CA ILE A 843 1.41 24.04 -21.99
C ILE A 843 2.82 23.54 -21.64
N PRO A 844 3.31 22.46 -22.26
CA PRO A 844 4.70 22.04 -22.08
C PRO A 844 5.69 23.17 -22.37
N GLY A 845 6.69 23.34 -21.51
CA GLY A 845 7.64 24.43 -21.55
C GLY A 845 8.23 24.78 -20.18
N GLU A 846 9.02 25.84 -20.13
CA GLU A 846 9.69 26.32 -18.92
C GLU A 846 8.83 27.31 -18.13
N TYR A 847 8.77 27.10 -16.81
CA TYR A 847 8.03 27.90 -15.85
C TYR A 847 8.89 28.23 -14.64
N ARG A 848 8.37 29.14 -13.82
CA ARG A 848 8.99 29.59 -12.58
C ARG A 848 7.95 29.64 -11.48
N VAL A 849 8.29 29.18 -10.29
CA VAL A 849 7.51 29.40 -9.08
C VAL A 849 8.28 30.36 -8.18
N GLU A 850 7.59 31.37 -7.65
CA GLU A 850 8.08 32.27 -6.61
C GLU A 850 7.31 32.02 -5.33
N LEU A 851 8.04 31.84 -4.24
CA LEU A 851 7.51 31.77 -2.88
C LEU A 851 7.77 33.10 -2.19
N VAL A 852 6.71 33.84 -1.92
CA VAL A 852 6.77 35.18 -1.31
C VAL A 852 6.18 35.12 0.09
N VAL A 853 6.97 35.46 1.11
CA VAL A 853 6.52 35.47 2.51
C VAL A 853 7.32 36.49 3.33
N ASP A 854 6.64 37.31 4.13
CA ASP A 854 7.24 38.29 5.05
C ASP A 854 8.35 39.16 4.42
N GLY A 855 8.15 39.57 3.16
CA GLY A 855 9.09 40.40 2.40
C GLY A 855 10.29 39.68 1.79
N LYS A 856 10.35 38.34 1.91
CA LYS A 856 11.36 37.49 1.26
C LYS A 856 10.75 36.78 0.05
N THR A 857 11.57 36.54 -0.97
CA THR A 857 11.19 35.78 -2.16
C THR A 857 12.25 34.74 -2.46
N GLU A 858 11.84 33.48 -2.49
CA GLU A 858 12.61 32.35 -3.06
C GLU A 858 12.02 32.00 -4.43
N MET A 859 12.85 31.46 -5.31
CA MET A 859 12.44 31.19 -6.69
C MET A 859 13.08 29.93 -7.24
N GLU A 860 12.26 29.11 -7.90
CA GLU A 860 12.71 27.89 -8.56
C GLU A 860 12.15 27.80 -9.98
N LYS A 861 12.96 27.23 -10.87
CA LYS A 861 12.58 26.96 -12.26
C LYS A 861 12.18 25.50 -12.40
N PHE A 862 11.22 25.23 -13.28
CA PHE A 862 10.80 23.86 -13.58
C PHE A 862 10.16 23.78 -14.97
N SER A 863 10.07 22.56 -15.48
CA SER A 863 9.46 22.29 -16.77
C SER A 863 8.12 21.58 -16.62
N ILE A 864 7.21 21.89 -17.53
CA ILE A 864 6.07 21.05 -17.84
C ILE A 864 6.44 20.26 -19.10
N VAL A 865 6.31 18.94 -19.06
CA VAL A 865 6.56 18.05 -20.20
C VAL A 865 5.25 17.48 -20.73
N LYS A 866 5.21 17.15 -22.02
CA LYS A 866 4.04 16.49 -22.62
C LYS A 866 3.93 15.04 -22.16
N ASP A 867 2.72 14.48 -22.15
CA ASP A 867 2.55 13.03 -22.16
C ASP A 867 3.34 12.44 -23.36
N PRO A 868 4.34 11.58 -23.15
CA PRO A 868 5.16 11.03 -24.23
C PRO A 868 4.35 10.16 -25.21
N ARG A 869 3.16 9.70 -24.81
CA ARG A 869 2.23 8.93 -25.66
C ARG A 869 1.49 9.81 -26.66
N THR A 870 1.43 11.13 -26.44
CA THR A 870 0.66 12.03 -27.30
C THR A 870 1.45 12.49 -28.53
N PRO A 871 0.84 12.46 -29.75
CA PRO A 871 1.46 12.97 -30.96
C PRO A 871 1.42 14.51 -31.09
N THR A 872 0.82 15.21 -30.12
CA THR A 872 0.62 16.67 -30.15
C THR A 872 1.90 17.45 -30.34
N THR A 873 1.84 18.44 -31.24
CA THR A 873 2.94 19.35 -31.54
C THR A 873 2.91 20.60 -30.65
N PRO A 874 4.05 21.27 -30.41
CA PRO A 874 4.09 22.54 -29.66
C PRO A 874 3.11 23.60 -30.17
N GLY A 875 2.98 23.76 -31.50
CA GLY A 875 2.05 24.75 -32.08
C GLY A 875 0.57 24.47 -31.79
N GLN A 876 0.17 23.20 -31.66
CA GLN A 876 -1.20 22.86 -31.28
C GLN A 876 -1.48 23.20 -29.80
N PHE A 877 -0.50 23.00 -28.92
CA PHE A 877 -0.60 23.45 -27.52
C PHE A 877 -0.74 24.96 -27.42
N GLU A 878 0.07 25.72 -28.19
CA GLU A 878 -0.01 27.19 -28.23
C GLU A 878 -1.39 27.67 -28.70
N GLU A 879 -1.92 27.05 -29.75
CA GLU A 879 -3.25 27.36 -30.29
C GLU A 879 -4.37 27.08 -29.28
N GLN A 880 -4.28 25.93 -28.59
CA GLN A 880 -5.21 25.54 -27.54
C GLN A 880 -5.19 26.54 -26.38
N LEU A 881 -4.00 26.88 -25.87
CA LEU A 881 -3.87 27.84 -24.77
C LEU A 881 -4.37 29.22 -25.16
N ALA A 882 -4.01 29.70 -26.36
CA ALA A 882 -4.45 30.99 -26.86
C ALA A 882 -5.99 31.07 -26.96
N PHE A 883 -6.63 30.00 -27.43
CA PHE A 883 -8.10 29.93 -27.49
C PHE A 883 -8.74 29.80 -26.12
N GLY A 884 -8.22 28.92 -25.25
CA GLY A 884 -8.73 28.75 -23.88
C GLY A 884 -8.66 30.04 -23.06
N LEU A 885 -7.60 30.83 -23.21
CA LEU A 885 -7.50 32.14 -22.56
C LEU A 885 -8.58 33.11 -23.05
N LYS A 886 -8.86 33.13 -24.36
CA LYS A 886 -9.95 33.94 -24.93
C LYS A 886 -11.32 33.54 -24.35
N VAL A 887 -11.58 32.23 -24.25
CA VAL A 887 -12.82 31.72 -23.65
C VAL A 887 -12.93 32.16 -22.20
N ARG A 888 -11.90 31.92 -21.38
CA ARG A 888 -11.86 32.33 -19.97
C ARG A 888 -12.13 33.83 -19.79
N ASP A 889 -11.42 34.68 -20.55
CA ASP A 889 -11.60 36.13 -20.47
C ASP A 889 -13.02 36.53 -20.82
N ARG A 890 -13.62 35.86 -21.81
CA ARG A 890 -15.00 36.14 -22.20
C ARG A 890 -16.03 35.70 -21.16
N VAL A 891 -15.78 34.62 -20.44
CA VAL A 891 -16.59 34.22 -19.28
C VAL A 891 -16.46 35.25 -18.16
N THR A 892 -15.25 35.76 -17.91
CA THR A 892 -15.03 36.88 -16.97
C THR A 892 -15.82 38.11 -17.35
N ASP A 893 -15.82 38.52 -18.62
CA ASP A 893 -16.62 39.66 -19.09
C ASP A 893 -18.12 39.46 -18.80
N ALA A 894 -18.63 38.25 -19.09
CA ALA A 894 -20.02 37.88 -18.86
C ALA A 894 -20.38 37.99 -17.37
N ASN A 895 -19.61 37.33 -16.52
CA ASN A 895 -19.90 37.25 -15.09
C ASN A 895 -19.67 38.60 -14.39
N SER A 896 -18.64 39.37 -14.76
CA SER A 896 -18.42 40.72 -14.26
C SER A 896 -19.56 41.68 -14.64
N SER A 897 -20.17 41.47 -15.81
CA SER A 897 -21.34 42.24 -16.23
C SER A 897 -22.57 41.92 -15.36
N VAL A 898 -22.78 40.65 -14.99
CA VAL A 898 -23.83 40.26 -14.03
C VAL A 898 -23.59 40.89 -12.66
N VAL A 899 -22.34 40.91 -12.16
CA VAL A 899 -21.99 41.55 -10.88
C VAL A 899 -22.34 43.04 -10.91
N ARG A 900 -21.96 43.77 -11.98
CA ARG A 900 -22.30 45.19 -12.16
C ARG A 900 -23.81 45.42 -12.23
N VAL A 901 -24.52 44.60 -12.99
CA VAL A 901 -25.99 44.64 -13.10
C VAL A 901 -26.65 44.47 -11.73
N ARG A 902 -26.23 43.49 -10.95
CA ARG A 902 -26.76 43.25 -9.60
C ARG A 902 -26.47 44.40 -8.65
N ALA A 903 -25.25 44.95 -8.68
CA ALA A 903 -24.88 46.10 -7.86
C ALA A 903 -25.74 47.34 -8.18
N MET A 904 -26.05 47.60 -9.45
CA MET A 904 -26.95 48.69 -9.85
C MET A 904 -28.40 48.41 -9.45
N LYS A 905 -28.91 47.18 -9.66
CA LYS A 905 -30.26 46.79 -9.24
C LYS A 905 -30.44 46.94 -7.72
N ASP A 906 -29.44 46.56 -6.94
CA ASP A 906 -29.47 46.73 -5.49
C ASP A 906 -29.53 48.19 -5.06
N GLN A 907 -28.80 49.06 -5.75
CA GLN A 907 -28.88 50.51 -5.53
C GLN A 907 -30.23 51.09 -5.98
N LEU A 908 -30.87 50.56 -7.02
CA LEU A 908 -32.18 51.02 -7.51
C LEU A 908 -33.37 50.56 -6.64
N LYS A 909 -33.23 49.48 -5.86
CA LYS A 909 -34.31 48.91 -5.02
C LYS A 909 -35.08 49.93 -4.16
N PRO A 910 -34.43 50.87 -3.44
CA PRO A 910 -35.14 51.87 -2.64
C PRO A 910 -36.03 52.81 -3.47
N TYR A 911 -35.62 53.11 -4.71
CA TYR A 911 -36.28 54.08 -5.59
C TYR A 911 -37.53 53.52 -6.25
N LEU A 912 -37.65 52.18 -6.37
CA LEU A 912 -38.87 51.52 -6.84
C LEU A 912 -40.10 51.82 -5.97
N LYS A 913 -39.87 52.22 -4.72
CA LYS A 913 -40.91 52.61 -3.74
C LYS A 913 -40.93 54.12 -3.47
N ALA A 914 -40.24 54.93 -4.26
CA ALA A 914 -40.27 56.38 -4.11
C ALA A 914 -41.71 56.90 -4.25
N SER A 915 -42.10 57.84 -3.39
CA SER A 915 -43.41 58.51 -3.47
C SER A 915 -43.58 59.32 -4.75
N ASP A 916 -42.47 59.66 -5.39
CA ASP A 916 -42.41 60.36 -6.66
C ASP A 916 -42.58 59.37 -7.82
N SER A 917 -43.67 59.55 -8.59
CA SER A 917 -44.04 58.64 -9.69
C SER A 917 -43.04 58.64 -10.85
N GLU A 918 -42.32 59.75 -11.06
CA GLU A 918 -41.34 59.87 -12.14
C GLU A 918 -40.04 59.16 -11.75
N VAL A 919 -39.59 59.32 -10.50
CA VAL A 919 -38.43 58.60 -9.96
C VAL A 919 -38.70 57.10 -9.90
N SER A 920 -39.85 56.68 -9.35
CA SER A 920 -40.20 55.25 -9.27
C SER A 920 -40.40 54.63 -10.65
N GLY A 921 -41.01 55.36 -11.60
CA GLY A 921 -41.16 54.92 -12.99
C GLY A 921 -39.82 54.74 -13.71
N SER A 922 -38.90 55.70 -13.57
CA SER A 922 -37.56 55.63 -14.17
C SER A 922 -36.72 54.51 -13.55
N ALA A 923 -36.75 54.36 -12.21
CA ALA A 923 -36.08 53.27 -11.51
C ALA A 923 -36.61 51.89 -11.94
N LYS A 924 -37.92 51.78 -12.19
CA LYS A 924 -38.54 50.55 -12.71
C LYS A 924 -38.06 50.24 -14.12
N LYS A 925 -38.06 51.22 -15.03
CA LYS A 925 -37.56 51.05 -16.41
C LYS A 925 -36.12 50.52 -16.40
N LEU A 926 -35.24 51.16 -15.63
CA LEU A 926 -33.84 50.75 -15.48
C LEU A 926 -33.72 49.33 -14.89
N THR A 927 -34.49 49.01 -13.86
CA THR A 927 -34.48 47.67 -13.24
C THR A 927 -34.94 46.58 -14.22
N ASP A 928 -35.95 46.86 -15.04
CA ASP A 928 -36.47 45.93 -16.04
C ASP A 928 -35.43 45.72 -17.18
N GLN A 929 -34.77 46.80 -17.65
CA GLN A 929 -33.66 46.71 -18.63
C GLN A 929 -32.48 45.89 -18.09
N LEU A 930 -32.03 46.21 -16.87
CA LEU A 930 -30.95 45.49 -16.19
C LEU A 930 -31.29 44.01 -15.97
N THR A 931 -32.55 43.69 -15.66
CA THR A 931 -33.01 42.30 -15.51
C THR A 931 -32.97 41.55 -16.84
N ALA A 932 -33.39 42.18 -17.94
CA ALA A 932 -33.30 41.55 -19.27
C ALA A 932 -31.85 41.25 -19.66
N ILE A 933 -30.92 42.17 -19.40
CA ILE A 933 -29.47 41.97 -19.62
C ILE A 933 -28.98 40.80 -18.76
N GLU A 934 -29.30 40.78 -17.46
CA GLU A 934 -28.92 39.69 -16.56
C GLU A 934 -29.42 38.34 -17.08
N GLU A 935 -30.70 38.24 -17.48
CA GLU A 935 -31.32 37.00 -17.95
C GLU A 935 -30.86 36.54 -19.34
N ASN A 936 -30.25 37.44 -20.13
CA ASN A 936 -29.59 37.07 -21.39
C ASN A 936 -28.18 36.54 -21.16
N ILE A 937 -27.48 37.06 -20.16
CA ILE A 937 -26.12 36.64 -19.81
C ILE A 937 -26.13 35.39 -18.92
N TYR A 938 -26.98 35.33 -17.89
CA TYR A 938 -27.06 34.29 -16.87
C TYR A 938 -28.51 33.80 -16.64
N GLN A 939 -28.71 32.51 -16.36
CA GLN A 939 -30.03 31.96 -16.04
C GLN A 939 -30.33 32.12 -14.55
N THR A 940 -31.08 33.17 -14.19
CA THR A 940 -31.39 33.54 -12.79
C THR A 940 -32.28 32.54 -12.04
N LYS A 941 -32.95 31.63 -12.79
CA LYS A 941 -33.83 30.60 -12.24
C LYS A 941 -33.12 29.35 -11.76
N LEU A 942 -31.83 29.16 -12.08
CA LEU A 942 -31.07 28.02 -11.56
C LEU A 942 -30.94 28.14 -10.04
N LYS A 943 -31.38 27.11 -9.32
CA LYS A 943 -31.26 26.94 -7.86
C LYS A 943 -30.65 25.60 -7.47
N ALA A 944 -30.67 24.63 -8.38
CA ALA A 944 -30.02 23.31 -8.28
C ALA A 944 -29.29 22.96 -9.58
N GLY A 945 -28.46 21.92 -9.59
CA GLY A 945 -27.67 21.52 -10.75
C GLY A 945 -28.56 21.22 -11.96
N GLU A 946 -29.51 20.30 -11.81
CA GLU A 946 -30.37 19.82 -12.91
C GLU A 946 -31.46 20.79 -13.38
N ASP A 947 -31.58 21.97 -12.76
CA ASP A 947 -32.53 23.00 -13.20
C ASP A 947 -32.26 23.46 -14.64
N ALA A 948 -31.03 23.29 -15.14
CA ALA A 948 -30.66 23.59 -16.52
C ALA A 948 -31.47 22.78 -17.56
N LEU A 949 -32.07 21.65 -17.16
CA LEU A 949 -32.99 20.86 -18.00
C LEU A 949 -34.36 21.54 -18.15
N ASN A 950 -34.80 22.29 -17.13
CA ASN A 950 -36.07 23.04 -17.13
C ASN A 950 -35.90 24.47 -17.65
N PHE A 951 -34.75 25.09 -17.38
CA PHE A 951 -34.46 26.48 -17.71
C PHE A 951 -33.19 26.58 -18.57
N PRO A 952 -33.31 26.93 -19.87
CA PRO A 952 -32.18 26.92 -20.78
C PRO A 952 -31.01 27.79 -20.31
N ILE A 953 -29.80 27.23 -20.36
CA ILE A 953 -28.56 27.95 -20.05
C ILE A 953 -28.33 29.16 -20.98
N LYS A 954 -27.60 30.15 -20.47
CA LYS A 954 -27.40 31.47 -21.10
C LYS A 954 -25.95 31.69 -21.53
N LEU A 955 -25.63 32.90 -22.01
CA LEU A 955 -24.37 33.18 -22.71
C LEU A 955 -23.14 32.82 -21.88
N ASN A 956 -23.12 33.11 -20.58
CA ASN A 956 -21.96 32.82 -19.74
C ASN A 956 -21.62 31.32 -19.71
N ASN A 957 -22.63 30.47 -19.47
CA ASN A 957 -22.50 29.02 -19.37
C ASN A 957 -22.22 28.39 -20.74
N LYS A 958 -22.87 28.88 -21.81
CA LYS A 958 -22.60 28.43 -23.20
C LYS A 958 -21.17 28.73 -23.65
N ILE A 959 -20.65 29.93 -23.34
CA ILE A 959 -19.27 30.29 -23.67
C ILE A 959 -18.29 29.43 -22.84
N ALA A 960 -18.56 29.26 -21.55
CA ALA A 960 -17.75 28.42 -20.67
C ALA A 960 -17.69 26.94 -21.13
N SER A 961 -18.81 26.39 -21.62
CA SER A 961 -18.90 25.02 -22.18
C SER A 961 -17.95 24.81 -23.37
N VAL A 962 -17.77 25.82 -24.23
CA VAL A 962 -16.79 25.76 -25.34
C VAL A 962 -15.37 25.55 -24.79
N GLY A 963 -15.03 26.19 -23.68
CA GLY A 963 -13.73 26.01 -23.00
C GLY A 963 -13.56 24.60 -22.45
N GLY A 964 -14.60 24.05 -21.82
CA GLY A 964 -14.59 22.67 -21.31
C GLY A 964 -14.29 21.65 -22.42
N GLY A 965 -14.89 21.81 -23.60
CA GLY A 965 -14.63 20.93 -24.73
C GLY A 965 -13.19 20.97 -25.26
N VAL A 966 -12.57 22.15 -25.25
CA VAL A 966 -11.18 22.36 -25.69
C VAL A 966 -10.18 21.76 -24.70
N ASP A 967 -10.50 21.77 -23.41
CA ASP A 967 -9.63 21.28 -22.34
C ASP A 967 -9.62 19.74 -22.22
N MET A 968 -10.49 19.02 -22.94
CA MET A 968 -10.62 17.56 -22.81
C MET A 968 -9.42 16.76 -23.35
N THR A 969 -8.72 17.27 -24.37
CA THR A 969 -7.59 16.59 -24.98
C THR A 969 -6.52 17.60 -25.39
N ASP A 970 -5.26 17.18 -25.44
CA ASP A 970 -4.15 18.04 -25.84
C ASP A 970 -4.07 18.16 -27.37
N ILE A 971 -5.05 18.78 -28.02
CA ILE A 971 -5.01 19.06 -29.47
C ILE A 971 -5.49 20.49 -29.76
N ALA A 972 -5.24 20.95 -30.99
CA ALA A 972 -5.75 22.24 -31.44
C ALA A 972 -7.30 22.29 -31.38
N PRO A 973 -7.90 23.45 -31.00
CA PRO A 973 -9.34 23.63 -31.02
C PRO A 973 -9.93 23.39 -32.41
N THR A 974 -11.07 22.69 -32.47
CA THR A 974 -11.78 22.47 -33.73
C THR A 974 -12.27 23.78 -34.33
N SER A 975 -12.44 23.84 -35.65
CA SER A 975 -12.99 25.04 -36.30
C SER A 975 -14.39 25.38 -35.75
N GLN A 976 -15.21 24.37 -35.46
CA GLN A 976 -16.55 24.57 -34.89
C GLN A 976 -16.50 25.18 -33.48
N SER A 977 -15.49 24.84 -32.67
CA SER A 977 -15.33 25.47 -31.35
C SER A 977 -15.08 26.98 -31.50
N LYS A 978 -14.26 27.37 -32.48
CA LYS A 978 -13.98 28.78 -32.78
C LYS A 978 -15.22 29.49 -33.33
N ASP A 979 -15.90 28.89 -34.30
CA ASP A 979 -17.10 29.46 -34.92
C ASP A 979 -18.21 29.70 -33.88
N VAL A 980 -18.44 28.74 -32.98
CA VAL A 980 -19.42 28.87 -31.89
C VAL A 980 -18.99 29.93 -30.89
N PHE A 981 -17.71 29.96 -30.50
CA PHE A 981 -17.18 31.00 -29.63
C PHE A 981 -17.38 32.40 -30.22
N ASP A 982 -17.06 32.61 -31.49
CA ASP A 982 -17.22 33.90 -32.15
C ASP A 982 -18.70 34.31 -32.21
N GLN A 983 -19.59 33.37 -32.53
CA GLN A 983 -21.04 33.61 -32.54
C GLN A 983 -21.58 34.00 -31.16
N LEU A 984 -21.19 33.28 -30.11
CA LEU A 984 -21.65 33.56 -28.74
C LEU A 984 -21.02 34.84 -28.18
N SER A 985 -19.74 35.08 -28.50
CA SER A 985 -19.02 36.29 -28.10
C SER A 985 -19.62 37.55 -28.70
N ALA A 986 -20.06 37.50 -29.97
CA ALA A 986 -20.77 38.60 -30.61
C ALA A 986 -22.09 38.91 -29.90
N LYS A 987 -22.87 37.87 -29.52
CA LYS A 987 -24.12 38.05 -28.76
C LYS A 987 -23.87 38.64 -27.38
N LEU A 988 -22.84 38.19 -26.68
CA LEU A 988 -22.45 38.78 -25.40
C LEU A 988 -22.01 40.23 -25.56
N GLN A 989 -21.36 40.58 -26.69
CA GLN A 989 -20.93 41.96 -26.92
C GLN A 989 -22.13 42.90 -27.01
N THR A 990 -23.21 42.48 -27.68
CA THR A 990 -24.46 43.25 -27.73
C THR A 990 -25.02 43.55 -26.34
N GLU A 991 -25.01 42.58 -25.43
CA GLU A 991 -25.49 42.80 -24.05
C GLU A 991 -24.56 43.69 -23.22
N ILE A 992 -23.23 43.57 -23.43
CA ILE A 992 -22.24 44.44 -22.79
C ILE A 992 -22.35 45.88 -23.28
N ASP A 993 -22.55 46.09 -24.58
CA ASP A 993 -22.75 47.42 -25.15
C ASP A 993 -24.05 48.05 -24.63
N HIS A 994 -25.12 47.26 -24.51
CA HIS A 994 -26.38 47.70 -23.90
C HIS A 994 -26.20 48.07 -22.42
N LEU A 995 -25.45 47.27 -21.65
CA LEU A 995 -25.10 47.60 -20.28
C LEU A 995 -24.30 48.90 -20.19
N HIS A 996 -23.33 49.10 -21.09
CA HIS A 996 -22.52 50.31 -21.15
C HIS A 996 -23.36 51.56 -21.47
N ASP A 997 -24.35 51.45 -22.35
CA ASP A 997 -25.31 52.53 -22.63
C ASP A 997 -26.15 52.88 -21.40
N VAL A 998 -26.62 51.88 -20.65
CA VAL A 998 -27.30 52.11 -19.37
C VAL A 998 -26.39 52.84 -18.38
N GLU A 999 -25.14 52.37 -18.22
CA GLU A 999 -24.17 52.96 -17.29
C GLU A 999 -23.78 54.41 -17.64
N THR A 1000 -23.63 54.74 -18.92
CA THR A 1000 -23.07 56.02 -19.37
C THR A 1000 -24.11 57.06 -19.77
N LYS A 1001 -25.35 56.66 -20.09
CA LYS A 1001 -26.42 57.56 -20.52
C LYS A 1001 -27.58 57.54 -19.53
N GLU A 1002 -28.18 56.38 -19.31
CA GLU A 1002 -29.45 56.31 -18.57
C GLU A 1002 -29.27 56.48 -17.05
N ILE A 1003 -28.18 55.96 -16.46
CA ILE A 1003 -27.87 56.14 -15.04
C ILE A 1003 -27.54 57.61 -14.71
N PRO A 1004 -26.72 58.34 -15.50
CA PRO A 1004 -26.54 59.78 -15.32
C PRO A 1004 -27.84 60.59 -15.44
N GLU A 1005 -28.73 60.24 -16.38
CA GLU A 1005 -30.05 60.87 -16.51
C GLU A 1005 -30.92 60.62 -15.27
N PHE A 1006 -30.96 59.38 -14.78
CA PHE A 1006 -31.63 59.05 -13.53
C PHE A 1006 -31.03 59.79 -12.33
N ASN A 1007 -29.70 59.85 -12.25
CA ASN A 1007 -28.98 60.57 -11.20
C ASN A 1007 -29.25 62.07 -11.22
N LYS A 1008 -29.44 62.67 -12.41
CA LYS A 1008 -29.89 64.05 -12.53
C LYS A 1008 -31.31 64.20 -11.99
N LEU A 1009 -32.23 63.33 -12.39
CA LEU A 1009 -33.63 63.33 -11.93
C LEU A 1009 -33.73 63.25 -10.40
N VAL A 1010 -33.00 62.32 -9.76
CA VAL A 1010 -33.06 62.17 -8.28
C VAL A 1010 -32.39 63.35 -7.55
N ARG A 1011 -31.31 63.92 -8.10
CA ARG A 1011 -30.68 65.14 -7.54
C ARG A 1011 -31.60 66.35 -7.63
N ASP A 1012 -32.32 66.52 -8.75
CA ASP A 1012 -33.32 67.59 -8.92
C ASP A 1012 -34.48 67.46 -7.90
N ARG A 1013 -34.64 66.28 -7.30
CA ARG A 1013 -35.62 65.97 -6.25
C ARG A 1013 -35.02 65.90 -4.82
N ASN A 1014 -33.74 66.29 -4.63
CA ASN A 1014 -32.99 66.17 -3.37
C ASN A 1014 -32.93 64.74 -2.80
N ILE A 1015 -32.97 63.73 -3.67
CA ILE A 1015 -32.81 62.33 -3.32
C ILE A 1015 -31.35 61.92 -3.63
N PRO A 1016 -30.70 61.08 -2.81
CA PRO A 1016 -29.35 60.60 -3.10
C PRO A 1016 -29.22 59.98 -4.50
N ALA A 1017 -28.05 60.13 -5.13
CA ALA A 1017 -27.73 59.52 -6.41
C ALA A 1017 -27.18 58.09 -6.21
N ILE A 1018 -27.30 57.25 -7.23
CA ILE A 1018 -26.67 55.92 -7.28
C ILE A 1018 -25.33 55.99 -8.00
N ASN A 1019 -24.40 55.10 -7.68
CA ASN A 1019 -23.12 54.98 -8.36
C ASN A 1019 -23.13 53.74 -9.28
N PRO A 1020 -22.88 53.88 -10.60
CA PRO A 1020 -22.76 52.71 -11.48
C PRO A 1020 -21.57 51.81 -11.11
N GLU A 1021 -20.53 52.33 -10.45
CA GLU A 1021 -19.45 51.51 -9.92
C GLU A 1021 -19.84 50.88 -8.56
N PRO A 1022 -19.50 49.60 -8.32
CA PRO A 1022 -19.63 49.02 -6.99
C PRO A 1022 -18.86 49.89 -5.99
N LYS A 1023 -19.50 50.29 -4.88
CA LYS A 1023 -18.78 51.04 -3.83
C LYS A 1023 -17.59 50.21 -3.34
N PRO A 1024 -16.35 50.72 -3.39
CA PRO A 1024 -15.25 50.13 -2.63
C PRO A 1024 -15.69 50.08 -1.16
N GLY A 1025 -15.44 48.96 -0.49
CA GLY A 1025 -16.00 48.59 0.82
C GLY A 1025 -16.18 49.76 1.80
N GLN A 1026 -17.40 49.92 2.29
CA GLN A 1026 -17.62 50.62 3.55
C GLN A 1026 -17.30 49.62 4.66
N ASP A 1027 -16.15 49.80 5.29
CA ASP A 1027 -15.82 49.23 6.59
C ASP A 1027 -16.98 49.52 7.55
N LYS A 1028 -17.65 48.45 8.00
CA LYS A 1028 -18.40 48.49 9.26
C LYS A 1028 -17.37 48.19 10.34
N GLU A 1029 -17.13 49.18 11.20
CA GLU A 1029 -16.49 49.00 12.51
C GLU A 1029 -17.14 47.87 13.31
#